data_AF-A0A061B3C5-F1
#
_entry.id   AF-A0A061B3C5-F1
#
_cell.length_a   1.000
_cell.length_b   1.000
_cell.length_c   1.000
_cell.angle_alpha   90.00
_cell.angle_beta   90.00
_cell.angle_gamma   90.00
#
_symmetry.space_group_name_H-M   'P 1'
#
loop_
_entity.id
_entity.type
_entity.pdbx_description
1 polymer ?
#
loop_
_entity_poly.entity_id
_entity_poly.type
_entity_poly.pdbx_seq_one_letter_code
_entity_poly.pdbx_strand_id
1 'polypeptide(L)'
;MDYHAYTAPARVRALLVPLGSLTNDRFHELSQELSQAFEVRLVDVTPTRTQQFNPQGFPSGRVFYEFSTSLDNQESMFLHDFEPFRKTFVVIGITDQINSSIEDEIKQLKKIYKSSIVHCAVVFGEKQEQIGPTNSENVFHCTKQSTPETVMCDVTRQLLDELSSYISSYQHITLRSPGTLGSNDRAKPMTSTKSKRISSGSSIGLSLSSDLSSSKITIKTPTERRYARVKGRQAKILGNLLLLAGKYSDALNELTEAIVQLKAGNDYLWLGSALEAAGVCIFMLTYLGMSYQIPHALASVINSSSAASVISPSPTPTASPRSSIATTINGSSPAPVHANGSPNGSSTSRQSVELEKIPVEDLLYKIMSKVFHLYESSQNDSEDYVPNLVYCESILRFLRFMTVLNIGGGLNDQTRNHIVKGSAITLHNQNDAFEKSDILRLSQKIMTVQLKNMDVLSQTRIYTSMASLYGALGYERKKSFMLRTLFVSLRTHLNGERGTDIVGPIYDLEDVINTVLSTYGISLSTESDIKDAFSPKWMQLHKSIIKLCINVCQEIQDYKTVVALQSMLLTRYLDALTDNEQHRVFAEIQEVSHKHAVPTFYFDPFLLRGVYLVRPPNPPKKQTKTALINNKPANPVIYNPYTKTEAVEKNYLVKGELSEFLVVVQNPFAFPITINDIKIPNMDIFRNHFTVAPKSVQKIHILTKPLKDGHFEIESVTIRINDFTSQPFRIAKSQKVKHVKKLKEKQEQTTNILSAYMTNINSSNILDRVDTDTLTIDVIPAQPSLQVLNSPDPLMLLEGGTHRLSLILKNNSPVSVNALDFTVWDSTLDPLKKMLEDKSQPATEVYEFEYYLYKKSLKILSDFTEIEPFEEKTLELEVQGKRGVKQISLGIDYGHSEEGGDAFTRTLQVPITAIVHSSTDLADCDVVPLVQDISSDKYDIWEYVNKNSGAISDWCLFLLDIRNLWNKAMSIEVEYEGFKSSGFIVPMETKRLVLPIKRIELDYENLKPIPSLSGKQYVVPKISRAEDQYQREMFWYREEILKRIKGTWRAGGINGELELRAIRLAQKKLNVLKVDRVSIDIEVENSEKTGVHHLVKTGDFVTVDVKITNNSDRIIKGVIRNIPTANSFGPVERRLLFNGMLQQPLKKPLPPKESYTLQIGAVVLERGEYEWGVLLDEQDSDIQHVSRTPLRIRAL
;
A
#
# COMPACT_ATOMS: atom_id res chain seq x y z
N MET A 1 -36.31 -26.24 26.73
CA MET A 1 -36.12 -27.56 26.09
C MET A 1 -36.51 -27.47 24.62
N ASP A 2 -36.09 -28.43 23.80
CA ASP A 2 -36.31 -28.39 22.35
C ASP A 2 -37.76 -28.72 21.95
N TYR A 3 -38.42 -27.80 21.23
CA TYR A 3 -39.85 -27.85 20.87
C TYR A 3 -40.20 -29.03 19.95
N HIS A 4 -39.33 -29.37 18.99
CA HIS A 4 -39.51 -30.55 18.12
C HIS A 4 -38.71 -31.76 18.61
N ALA A 5 -38.59 -31.96 19.92
CA ALA A 5 -38.11 -33.23 20.45
C ALA A 5 -39.08 -34.37 20.09
N TYR A 6 -38.56 -35.56 19.82
CA TYR A 6 -39.39 -36.73 19.48
C TYR A 6 -40.43 -37.05 20.56
N THR A 7 -40.06 -36.85 21.82
CA THR A 7 -40.87 -37.10 23.02
C THR A 7 -41.72 -35.90 23.45
N ALA A 8 -41.77 -34.82 22.68
CA ALA A 8 -42.65 -33.68 22.97
C ALA A 8 -44.12 -34.08 23.23
N PRO A 9 -44.72 -35.07 22.54
CA PRO A 9 -46.08 -35.52 22.83
C PRO A 9 -46.29 -36.16 24.22
N ALA A 10 -45.22 -36.47 24.95
CA ALA A 10 -45.25 -37.02 26.31
C ALA A 10 -45.00 -35.96 27.40
N ARG A 11 -44.96 -34.67 27.04
CA ARG A 11 -44.68 -33.57 27.98
C ARG A 11 -45.93 -32.74 28.28
N VAL A 12 -46.12 -32.44 29.56
CA VAL A 12 -47.19 -31.56 30.05
C VAL A 12 -46.72 -30.11 29.98
N ARG A 13 -47.45 -29.26 29.27
CA ARG A 13 -47.16 -27.83 29.23
C ARG A 13 -47.64 -27.11 30.47
N ALA A 14 -46.72 -26.39 31.11
CA ALA A 14 -46.96 -25.56 32.28
C ALA A 14 -46.54 -24.10 32.03
N LEU A 15 -47.45 -23.16 32.27
CA LEU A 15 -47.16 -21.72 32.13
C LEU A 15 -46.75 -21.15 33.48
N LEU A 16 -45.58 -20.50 33.53
CA LEU A 16 -45.06 -19.77 34.68
C LEU A 16 -45.45 -18.30 34.55
N VAL A 17 -46.07 -17.73 35.59
CA VAL A 17 -46.56 -16.35 35.59
C VAL A 17 -46.06 -15.64 36.86
N PRO A 18 -45.57 -14.39 36.80
CA PRO A 18 -45.21 -13.65 38.00
C PRO A 18 -46.48 -13.27 38.79
N LEU A 19 -46.43 -13.44 40.12
CA LEU A 19 -47.45 -12.99 41.06
C LEU A 19 -46.88 -11.91 42.01
N GLY A 20 -47.68 -10.88 42.28
CA GLY A 20 -47.26 -9.73 43.08
C GLY A 20 -46.22 -8.83 42.39
N SER A 21 -45.35 -8.20 43.18
CA SER A 21 -44.36 -7.20 42.73
C SER A 21 -42.96 -7.81 42.50
N LEU A 22 -42.85 -8.82 41.62
CA LEU A 22 -41.56 -9.39 41.23
C LEU A 22 -40.86 -8.54 40.16
N THR A 23 -39.55 -8.34 40.28
CA THR A 23 -38.73 -7.80 39.19
C THR A 23 -38.51 -8.86 38.10
N ASN A 24 -38.26 -8.43 36.86
CA ASN A 24 -38.09 -9.33 35.72
C ASN A 24 -36.91 -10.31 35.93
N ASP A 25 -35.77 -9.80 36.42
CA ASP A 25 -34.58 -10.62 36.71
C ASP A 25 -34.84 -11.68 37.78
N ARG A 26 -35.56 -11.31 38.85
CA ARG A 26 -35.88 -12.24 39.94
C ARG A 26 -36.90 -13.30 39.50
N PHE A 27 -37.88 -12.93 38.68
CA PHE A 27 -38.81 -13.88 38.09
C PHE A 27 -38.10 -14.90 37.19
N HIS A 28 -37.13 -14.46 36.38
CA HIS A 28 -36.32 -15.36 35.55
C HIS A 28 -35.48 -16.33 36.38
N GLU A 29 -34.85 -15.87 37.47
CA GLU A 29 -34.07 -16.71 38.37
C GLU A 29 -34.93 -17.82 39.01
N LEU A 30 -36.08 -17.45 39.60
CA LEU A 30 -37.00 -18.40 40.22
C LEU A 30 -37.65 -19.36 39.21
N SER A 31 -37.98 -18.86 38.02
CA SER A 31 -38.50 -19.68 36.92
C SER A 31 -37.47 -20.72 36.47
N GLN A 32 -36.19 -20.36 36.43
CA GLN A 32 -35.10 -21.27 36.09
C GLN A 32 -34.88 -22.32 37.18
N GLU A 33 -34.99 -21.96 38.45
CA GLU A 33 -34.93 -22.89 39.58
C GLU A 33 -36.05 -23.93 39.51
N LEU A 34 -37.31 -23.50 39.34
CA LEU A 34 -38.45 -24.43 39.18
C LEU A 34 -38.32 -25.30 37.93
N SER A 35 -37.77 -24.76 36.84
CA SER A 35 -37.57 -25.48 35.58
C SER A 35 -36.56 -26.63 35.68
N GLN A 36 -35.72 -26.68 36.73
CA GLN A 36 -34.83 -27.82 36.99
C GLN A 36 -35.62 -29.07 37.43
N ALA A 37 -36.76 -28.87 38.11
CA ALA A 37 -37.67 -29.92 38.55
C ALA A 37 -38.70 -30.33 37.48
N PHE A 38 -38.26 -30.48 36.23
CA PHE A 38 -39.14 -30.83 35.11
C PHE A 38 -39.53 -32.32 35.06
N GLU A 39 -38.83 -33.19 35.80
CA GLU A 39 -39.08 -34.64 35.84
C GLU A 39 -39.65 -35.04 37.20
N VAL A 40 -40.84 -35.62 37.21
CA VAL A 40 -41.50 -36.13 38.43
C VAL A 40 -41.71 -37.64 38.30
N ARG A 41 -41.22 -38.42 39.27
CA ARG A 41 -41.41 -39.88 39.30
C ARG A 41 -42.74 -40.20 39.97
N LEU A 42 -43.54 -41.08 39.36
CA LEU A 42 -44.87 -41.40 39.91
C LEU A 42 -44.82 -42.08 41.28
N VAL A 43 -43.74 -42.80 41.61
CA VAL A 43 -43.55 -43.38 42.95
C VAL A 43 -43.51 -42.32 44.07
N ASP A 44 -43.04 -41.10 43.77
CA ASP A 44 -42.94 -40.00 44.74
C ASP A 44 -44.26 -39.22 44.87
N VAL A 45 -45.23 -39.46 43.98
CA VAL A 45 -46.53 -38.77 43.96
C VAL A 45 -47.54 -39.52 44.83
N THR A 46 -48.20 -38.79 45.72
CA THR A 46 -49.24 -39.37 46.59
C THR A 46 -50.44 -39.91 45.78
N PRO A 47 -51.11 -40.98 46.24
CA PRO A 47 -52.25 -41.56 45.52
C PRO A 47 -53.39 -40.55 45.24
N THR A 48 -53.93 -40.59 44.03
CA THR A 48 -55.06 -39.78 43.56
C THR A 48 -56.40 -40.36 43.99
N ARG A 49 -57.48 -39.57 43.93
CA ARG A 49 -58.84 -39.99 44.30
C ARG A 49 -59.44 -41.00 43.32
N THR A 50 -58.96 -41.00 42.08
CA THR A 50 -59.46 -41.86 40.97
C THR A 50 -58.45 -42.95 40.61
N GLN A 51 -58.95 -44.12 40.19
CA GLN A 51 -58.10 -45.27 39.82
C GLN A 51 -57.40 -45.11 38.47
N GLN A 52 -58.02 -44.38 37.52
CA GLN A 52 -57.57 -44.30 36.12
C GLN A 52 -56.19 -43.65 35.97
N PHE A 53 -55.96 -42.54 36.66
CA PHE A 53 -54.69 -41.79 36.66
C PHE A 53 -53.88 -41.99 37.95
N ASN A 54 -54.14 -43.07 38.69
CA ASN A 54 -53.44 -43.31 39.95
C ASN A 54 -51.93 -43.55 39.72
N PRO A 55 -51.06 -42.73 40.34
CA PRO A 55 -49.61 -42.86 40.17
C PRO A 55 -49.06 -44.21 40.63
N GLN A 56 -49.68 -44.83 41.64
CA GLN A 56 -49.27 -46.13 42.17
C GLN A 56 -49.62 -47.31 41.24
N GLY A 57 -50.46 -47.09 40.21
CA GLY A 57 -50.75 -48.10 39.19
C GLY A 57 -49.57 -48.37 38.25
N PHE A 58 -48.61 -47.45 38.16
CA PHE A 58 -47.38 -47.60 37.38
C PHE A 58 -46.23 -46.79 38.02
N PRO A 59 -45.65 -47.26 39.15
CA PRO A 59 -44.71 -46.48 39.96
C PRO A 59 -43.41 -46.12 39.23
N SER A 60 -43.01 -46.92 38.23
CA SER A 60 -41.85 -46.65 37.37
C SER A 60 -42.07 -45.50 36.37
N GLY A 61 -43.31 -45.03 36.21
CA GLY A 61 -43.68 -43.95 35.31
C GLY A 61 -43.12 -42.59 35.72
N ARG A 62 -43.07 -41.67 34.76
CA ARG A 62 -42.54 -40.32 34.95
C ARG A 62 -43.41 -39.29 34.22
N VAL A 63 -43.69 -38.17 34.88
CA VAL A 63 -44.32 -37.00 34.26
C VAL A 63 -43.23 -36.01 33.91
N PHE A 64 -43.23 -35.54 32.67
CA PHE A 64 -42.28 -34.53 32.19
C PHE A 64 -43.00 -33.23 31.93
N TYR A 65 -42.48 -32.13 32.48
CA TYR A 65 -43.02 -30.80 32.31
C TYR A 65 -42.24 -30.01 31.25
N GLU A 66 -42.98 -29.27 30.43
CA GLU A 66 -42.46 -28.24 29.53
C GLU A 66 -42.91 -26.88 30.06
N PHE A 67 -42.01 -26.16 30.75
CA PHE A 67 -42.29 -24.84 31.31
C PHE A 67 -42.15 -23.75 30.24
N SER A 68 -43.11 -22.82 30.18
CA SER A 68 -43.06 -21.62 29.36
C SER A 68 -43.35 -20.38 30.20
N THR A 69 -42.75 -19.23 29.88
CA THR A 69 -43.00 -17.93 30.53
C THR A 69 -43.93 -17.02 29.71
N SER A 70 -44.24 -17.42 28.48
CA SER A 70 -45.18 -16.76 27.59
C SER A 70 -46.27 -17.75 27.15
N LEU A 71 -47.49 -17.24 26.93
CA LEU A 71 -48.57 -18.06 26.38
C LEU A 71 -48.34 -18.24 24.88
N ASP A 72 -48.21 -19.50 24.45
CA ASP A 72 -48.05 -19.84 23.03
C ASP A 72 -49.35 -19.57 22.24
N ASN A 73 -49.16 -19.23 20.97
CA ASN A 73 -50.11 -18.67 19.99
C ASN A 73 -51.57 -19.20 20.09
N GLN A 74 -52.55 -18.27 20.21
CA GLN A 74 -53.99 -18.55 20.26
C GLN A 74 -54.50 -19.32 19.03
N GLU A 75 -53.75 -19.24 17.92
CA GLU A 75 -54.03 -19.91 16.66
C GLU A 75 -53.95 -21.44 16.74
N SER A 76 -53.29 -22.03 17.76
CA SER A 76 -53.18 -23.49 17.90
C SER A 76 -54.30 -24.15 18.71
N MET A 77 -55.26 -23.36 19.22
CA MET A 77 -56.32 -23.85 20.11
C MET A 77 -57.21 -24.92 19.45
N PHE A 78 -57.43 -24.84 18.13
CA PHE A 78 -58.19 -25.84 17.37
C PHE A 78 -57.51 -27.22 17.29
N LEU A 79 -56.22 -27.30 17.63
CA LEU A 79 -55.45 -28.54 17.66
C LEU A 79 -55.47 -29.22 19.03
N HIS A 80 -55.93 -28.58 20.11
CA HIS A 80 -55.84 -29.14 21.47
C HIS A 80 -56.58 -30.48 21.63
N ASP A 81 -57.72 -30.66 20.96
CA ASP A 81 -58.46 -31.92 21.01
C ASP A 81 -57.78 -33.03 20.18
N PHE A 82 -57.07 -32.63 19.12
CA PHE A 82 -56.36 -33.56 18.25
C PHE A 82 -54.98 -33.93 18.82
N GLU A 83 -54.24 -32.98 19.37
CA GLU A 83 -52.92 -33.12 19.97
C GLU A 83 -52.92 -32.49 21.39
N PRO A 84 -53.43 -33.22 22.40
CA PRO A 84 -53.59 -32.72 23.77
C PRO A 84 -52.32 -32.14 24.39
N PHE A 85 -51.14 -32.67 24.06
CA PHE A 85 -49.86 -32.16 24.58
C PHE A 85 -49.57 -30.69 24.23
N ARG A 86 -50.25 -30.11 23.23
CA ARG A 86 -50.11 -28.68 22.88
C ARG A 86 -50.78 -27.76 23.90
N LYS A 87 -51.79 -28.26 24.62
CA LYS A 87 -52.57 -27.50 25.59
C LYS A 87 -51.76 -27.24 26.85
N THR A 88 -51.78 -26.00 27.33
CA THR A 88 -51.27 -25.65 28.66
C THR A 88 -52.23 -26.20 29.74
N PHE A 89 -51.84 -27.27 30.42
CA PHE A 89 -52.67 -27.91 31.44
C PHE A 89 -52.52 -27.25 32.81
N VAL A 90 -51.32 -26.74 33.11
CA VAL A 90 -50.97 -26.20 34.43
C VAL A 90 -50.55 -24.73 34.29
N VAL A 91 -51.06 -23.86 35.17
CA VAL A 91 -50.59 -22.49 35.33
C VAL A 91 -50.05 -22.34 36.75
N ILE A 92 -48.78 -21.95 36.85
CA ILE A 92 -48.07 -21.80 38.12
C ILE A 92 -47.71 -20.32 38.30
N GLY A 93 -48.32 -19.69 39.29
CA GLY A 93 -47.95 -18.35 39.73
C GLY A 93 -46.73 -18.40 40.63
N ILE A 94 -45.66 -17.67 40.32
CA ILE A 94 -44.42 -17.62 41.11
C ILE A 94 -44.38 -16.32 41.89
N THR A 95 -44.06 -16.39 43.19
CA THR A 95 -43.85 -15.22 44.05
C THR A 95 -42.81 -15.51 45.14
N ASP A 96 -42.19 -14.48 45.70
CA ASP A 96 -41.28 -14.55 46.85
C ASP A 96 -41.88 -13.94 48.13
N GLN A 97 -43.11 -13.42 48.07
CA GLN A 97 -43.81 -12.81 49.20
C GLN A 97 -44.96 -13.69 49.71
N ILE A 98 -45.04 -13.85 51.03
CA ILE A 98 -46.17 -14.52 51.69
C ILE A 98 -47.21 -13.44 52.05
N ASN A 99 -48.16 -13.17 51.15
CA ASN A 99 -49.27 -12.24 51.40
C ASN A 99 -50.60 -13.02 51.49
N SER A 100 -51.54 -12.57 52.34
CA SER A 100 -52.87 -13.17 52.47
C SER A 100 -53.78 -13.01 51.23
N SER A 101 -53.28 -12.37 50.16
CA SER A 101 -54.00 -12.10 48.89
C SER A 101 -53.74 -13.15 47.80
N ILE A 102 -52.88 -14.15 48.03
CA ILE A 102 -52.50 -15.15 47.01
C ILE A 102 -53.72 -15.95 46.52
N GLU A 103 -54.69 -16.23 47.39
CA GLU A 103 -55.91 -16.95 47.00
C GLU A 103 -56.77 -16.16 45.99
N ASP A 104 -56.82 -14.83 46.13
CA ASP A 104 -57.53 -13.96 45.19
C ASP A 104 -56.78 -13.81 43.88
N GLU A 105 -55.44 -13.82 43.91
CA GLU A 105 -54.60 -13.87 42.70
C GLU A 105 -54.76 -15.20 41.95
N ILE A 106 -54.87 -16.34 42.63
CA ILE A 106 -55.18 -17.63 41.99
C ILE A 106 -56.57 -17.61 41.34
N LYS A 107 -57.58 -16.99 41.99
CA LYS A 107 -58.90 -16.79 41.36
C LYS A 107 -58.81 -15.92 40.12
N GLN A 108 -57.95 -14.90 40.12
CA GLN A 108 -57.67 -14.08 38.93
C GLN A 108 -56.99 -14.90 37.84
N LEU A 109 -55.97 -15.72 38.16
CA LEU A 109 -55.32 -16.62 37.20
C LEU A 109 -56.33 -17.57 36.56
N LYS A 110 -57.26 -18.14 37.34
CA LYS A 110 -58.34 -19.00 36.83
C LYS A 110 -59.30 -18.25 35.89
N LYS A 111 -59.52 -16.95 36.13
CA LYS A 111 -60.35 -16.10 35.26
C LYS A 111 -59.63 -15.73 33.95
N ILE A 112 -58.31 -15.52 33.99
CA ILE A 112 -57.48 -15.16 32.83
C ILE A 112 -57.22 -16.40 31.96
N TYR A 113 -56.81 -17.51 32.56
CA TYR A 113 -56.41 -18.74 31.86
C TYR A 113 -57.47 -19.85 31.98
N LYS A 114 -58.66 -19.60 31.43
CA LYS A 114 -59.83 -20.51 31.55
C LYS A 114 -59.65 -21.89 30.89
N SER A 115 -58.71 -22.01 29.95
CA SER A 115 -58.49 -23.25 29.19
C SER A 115 -57.68 -24.29 29.98
N SER A 116 -56.85 -23.86 30.92
CA SER A 116 -56.02 -24.73 31.78
C SER A 116 -56.86 -25.38 32.88
N ILE A 117 -56.43 -26.56 33.33
CA ILE A 117 -57.18 -27.36 34.31
C ILE A 117 -56.64 -27.24 35.73
N VAL A 118 -55.36 -26.89 35.89
CA VAL A 118 -54.73 -26.64 37.19
C VAL A 118 -54.23 -25.19 37.26
N HIS A 119 -54.54 -24.52 38.36
CA HIS A 119 -54.04 -23.18 38.72
C HIS A 119 -53.52 -23.23 40.15
N CYS A 120 -52.22 -23.01 40.33
CA CYS A 120 -51.58 -23.03 41.64
C CYS A 120 -50.56 -21.90 41.77
N ALA A 121 -50.15 -21.59 43.00
CA ALA A 121 -49.07 -20.65 43.28
C ALA A 121 -47.91 -21.35 44.01
N VAL A 122 -46.68 -21.02 43.63
CA VAL A 122 -45.44 -21.46 44.29
C VAL A 122 -44.78 -20.25 44.92
N VAL A 123 -44.65 -20.28 46.25
CA VAL A 123 -44.03 -19.21 47.05
C VAL A 123 -42.63 -19.63 47.45
N PHE A 124 -41.62 -18.87 47.03
CA PHE A 124 -40.21 -19.10 47.37
C PHE A 124 -39.80 -18.26 48.60
N GLY A 125 -39.51 -18.91 49.74
CA GLY A 125 -39.11 -18.22 50.97
C GLY A 125 -39.32 -19.04 52.25
N GLU A 126 -38.77 -18.62 53.39
CA GLU A 126 -38.93 -19.32 54.68
C GLU A 126 -40.36 -19.14 55.22
N LYS A 127 -41.00 -20.25 55.64
CA LYS A 127 -42.28 -20.21 56.37
C LYS A 127 -42.04 -19.51 57.71
N GLN A 128 -42.66 -18.34 57.93
CA GLN A 128 -42.79 -17.82 59.28
C GLN A 128 -43.78 -18.70 60.04
N GLU A 129 -43.30 -19.43 61.04
CA GLU A 129 -44.15 -20.14 61.99
C GLU A 129 -44.99 -19.13 62.78
N GLN A 130 -46.19 -18.78 62.30
CA GLN A 130 -47.35 -18.51 63.15
C GLN A 130 -48.66 -18.28 62.35
N ILE A 131 -49.70 -18.98 62.84
CA ILE A 131 -51.16 -18.80 62.66
C ILE A 131 -51.84 -19.63 61.55
N GLY A 132 -52.42 -20.76 61.99
CA GLY A 132 -53.65 -21.36 61.44
C GLY A 132 -53.50 -22.40 60.33
N PRO A 133 -54.45 -23.35 60.17
CA PRO A 133 -54.45 -24.30 59.08
C PRO A 133 -55.00 -23.62 57.82
N THR A 134 -54.22 -22.74 57.21
CA THR A 134 -54.42 -22.32 55.82
C THR A 134 -53.76 -23.34 54.89
N ASN A 135 -54.19 -24.61 54.98
CA ASN A 135 -53.92 -25.59 53.93
C ASN A 135 -54.84 -25.27 52.75
N SER A 136 -54.53 -24.21 52.00
CA SER A 136 -55.15 -24.01 50.70
C SER A 136 -54.54 -25.04 49.75
N GLU A 137 -55.37 -25.94 49.19
CA GLU A 137 -54.93 -27.05 48.32
C GLU A 137 -54.11 -26.60 47.09
N ASN A 138 -54.08 -25.31 46.76
CA ASN A 138 -53.48 -24.74 45.55
C ASN A 138 -52.25 -23.84 45.79
N VAL A 139 -51.76 -23.72 47.04
CA VAL A 139 -50.58 -22.90 47.37
C VAL A 139 -49.47 -23.81 47.90
N PHE A 140 -48.33 -23.80 47.21
CA PHE A 140 -47.16 -24.60 47.55
C PHE A 140 -46.00 -23.71 47.97
N HIS A 141 -45.22 -24.14 48.97
CA HIS A 141 -44.10 -23.39 49.50
C HIS A 141 -42.78 -24.09 49.17
N CYS A 142 -41.92 -23.41 48.41
CA CYS A 142 -40.55 -23.84 48.18
C CYS A 142 -39.65 -23.29 49.31
N THR A 143 -39.13 -24.19 50.14
CA THR A 143 -38.32 -23.87 51.33
C THR A 143 -37.05 -24.73 51.32
N LYS A 144 -36.08 -24.45 52.21
CA LYS A 144 -34.89 -25.33 52.38
C LYS A 144 -35.22 -26.81 52.66
N GLN A 145 -36.42 -27.10 53.18
CA GLN A 145 -36.89 -28.45 53.48
C GLN A 145 -37.79 -29.04 52.38
N SER A 146 -38.42 -28.20 51.55
CA SER A 146 -39.32 -28.59 50.46
C SER A 146 -38.74 -28.05 49.16
N THR A 147 -37.94 -28.88 48.50
CA THR A 147 -37.27 -28.52 47.24
C THR A 147 -38.28 -28.38 46.09
N PRO A 148 -37.92 -27.73 44.98
CA PRO A 148 -38.78 -27.63 43.79
C PRO A 148 -39.31 -28.99 43.31
N GLU A 149 -38.55 -30.08 43.44
CA GLU A 149 -38.99 -31.44 43.08
C GLU A 149 -40.15 -31.92 43.94
N THR A 150 -40.12 -31.61 45.25
CA THR A 150 -41.20 -31.99 46.18
C THR A 150 -42.48 -31.22 45.85
N VAL A 151 -42.35 -29.91 45.61
CA VAL A 151 -43.47 -29.06 45.19
C VAL A 151 -44.08 -29.56 43.88
N MET A 152 -43.25 -29.96 42.92
CA MET A 152 -43.73 -30.51 41.66
C MET A 152 -44.43 -31.87 41.80
N CYS A 153 -44.13 -32.67 42.83
CA CYS A 153 -44.89 -33.88 43.14
C CYS A 153 -46.33 -33.56 43.55
N ASP A 154 -46.54 -32.51 44.35
CA ASP A 154 -47.87 -32.06 44.77
C ASP A 154 -48.65 -31.43 43.60
N VAL A 155 -47.99 -30.61 42.78
CA VAL A 155 -48.58 -30.06 41.53
C VAL A 155 -48.98 -31.20 40.58
N THR A 156 -48.14 -32.25 40.48
CA THR A 156 -48.44 -33.44 39.66
C THR A 156 -49.65 -34.20 40.18
N ARG A 157 -49.77 -34.38 41.50
CA ARG A 157 -50.95 -35.00 42.12
C ARG A 157 -52.23 -34.25 41.72
N GLN A 158 -52.22 -32.92 41.84
CA GLN A 158 -53.37 -32.08 41.46
C GLN A 158 -53.73 -32.22 39.98
N LEU A 159 -52.72 -32.26 39.11
CA LEU A 159 -52.91 -32.50 37.68
C LEU A 159 -53.58 -33.85 37.41
N LEU A 160 -53.12 -34.93 38.05
CA LEU A 160 -53.68 -36.27 37.83
C LEU A 160 -55.14 -36.39 38.32
N ASP A 161 -55.49 -35.74 39.43
CA ASP A 161 -56.88 -35.67 39.90
C ASP A 161 -57.76 -34.91 38.89
N GLU A 162 -57.33 -33.74 38.41
CA GLU A 162 -58.11 -32.93 37.45
C GLU A 162 -58.19 -33.55 36.04
N LEU A 163 -57.19 -34.33 35.61
CA LEU A 163 -57.24 -35.07 34.35
C LEU A 163 -58.42 -36.06 34.29
N SER A 164 -58.83 -36.58 35.45
CA SER A 164 -60.00 -37.48 35.56
C SER A 164 -61.32 -36.75 35.27
N SER A 165 -61.45 -35.54 35.83
CA SER A 165 -62.58 -34.64 35.54
C SER A 165 -62.55 -34.20 34.08
N TYR A 166 -61.36 -33.92 33.55
CA TYR A 166 -61.17 -33.49 32.17
C TYR A 166 -61.58 -34.56 31.16
N ILE A 167 -61.14 -35.82 31.31
CA ILE A 167 -61.53 -36.89 30.37
C ILE A 167 -63.04 -37.19 30.43
N SER A 168 -63.65 -37.06 31.61
CA SER A 168 -65.10 -37.27 31.80
C SER A 168 -65.92 -36.29 30.95
N SER A 169 -65.42 -35.07 30.73
CA SER A 169 -66.07 -34.09 29.85
C SER A 169 -66.16 -34.54 28.38
N TYR A 170 -65.26 -35.43 27.93
CA TYR A 170 -65.23 -35.93 26.53
C TYR A 170 -66.08 -37.17 26.28
N GLN A 171 -66.64 -37.81 27.31
CA GLN A 171 -67.42 -39.04 27.17
C GLN A 171 -68.67 -38.86 26.28
N HIS A 172 -69.25 -37.66 26.27
CA HIS A 172 -70.46 -37.34 25.51
C HIS A 172 -70.24 -36.33 24.36
N ILE A 173 -69.00 -35.89 24.12
CA ILE A 173 -68.67 -34.91 23.07
C ILE A 173 -68.24 -35.62 21.79
N THR A 174 -68.76 -35.17 20.64
CA THR A 174 -68.29 -35.64 19.32
C THR A 174 -67.06 -34.85 18.88
N LEU A 175 -65.91 -35.52 18.84
CA LEU A 175 -64.63 -34.95 18.42
C LEU A 175 -64.60 -34.70 16.91
N ARG A 176 -64.43 -33.45 16.51
CA ARG A 176 -64.27 -33.04 15.10
C ARG A 176 -62.80 -32.96 14.73
N SER A 177 -62.51 -33.11 13.44
CA SER A 177 -61.14 -32.99 12.94
C SER A 177 -60.72 -31.53 12.82
N PRO A 178 -59.41 -31.23 13.00
CA PRO A 178 -58.87 -29.87 12.92
C PRO A 178 -59.28 -29.08 11.67
N GLY A 179 -59.37 -29.76 10.52
CA GLY A 179 -59.74 -29.15 9.23
C GLY A 179 -61.15 -28.57 9.16
N THR A 180 -62.02 -28.88 10.12
CA THR A 180 -63.39 -28.33 10.23
C THR A 180 -63.52 -27.20 11.26
N LEU A 181 -62.51 -27.00 12.10
CA LEU A 181 -62.47 -26.02 13.20
C LEU A 181 -61.56 -24.83 12.90
N GLY A 182 -60.49 -25.04 12.13
CA GLY A 182 -59.60 -23.99 11.67
C GLY A 182 -60.21 -23.24 10.48
N SER A 183 -60.59 -21.98 10.68
CA SER A 183 -61.15 -21.09 9.65
C SER A 183 -60.09 -20.55 8.68
N ASN A 184 -59.12 -21.37 8.27
CA ASN A 184 -58.19 -21.01 7.19
C ASN A 184 -58.73 -21.58 5.88
N ASP A 185 -59.20 -20.66 5.03
CA ASP A 185 -59.67 -20.91 3.68
C ASP A 185 -58.80 -21.93 2.94
N ARG A 186 -59.43 -23.02 2.46
CA ARG A 186 -58.92 -23.69 1.27
C ARG A 186 -58.97 -22.68 0.13
N ALA A 187 -57.83 -22.08 -0.20
CA ALA A 187 -57.49 -21.92 -1.61
C ALA A 187 -57.46 -23.34 -2.18
N LYS A 188 -58.52 -23.72 -2.92
CA LYS A 188 -58.57 -24.97 -3.68
C LYS A 188 -57.22 -25.15 -4.40
N PRO A 189 -56.58 -26.33 -4.36
CA PRO A 189 -55.61 -26.63 -5.38
C PRO A 189 -56.37 -26.61 -6.72
N MET A 190 -56.16 -25.58 -7.53
CA MET A 190 -56.47 -25.64 -8.95
C MET A 190 -55.54 -26.68 -9.58
N THR A 191 -55.93 -27.95 -9.49
CA THR A 191 -55.43 -29.01 -10.37
C THR A 191 -56.54 -29.37 -11.35
N SER A 192 -56.91 -28.41 -12.19
CA SER A 192 -57.65 -28.67 -13.43
C SER A 192 -57.27 -27.69 -14.53
N THR A 193 -55.98 -27.40 -14.68
CA THR A 193 -55.47 -26.86 -15.95
C THR A 193 -54.17 -27.56 -16.34
N LYS A 194 -54.20 -28.13 -17.54
CA LYS A 194 -53.09 -28.77 -18.24
C LYS A 194 -51.86 -27.86 -18.20
N SER A 195 -50.83 -28.21 -17.45
CA SER A 195 -49.53 -27.55 -17.56
C SER A 195 -48.54 -28.48 -18.26
N LYS A 196 -48.06 -28.01 -19.42
CA LYS A 196 -46.98 -28.62 -20.19
C LYS A 196 -45.73 -28.72 -19.30
N ARG A 197 -45.29 -29.96 -19.10
CA ARG A 197 -44.06 -30.30 -18.38
C ARG A 197 -42.86 -29.86 -19.22
N ILE A 198 -42.06 -28.93 -18.71
CA ILE A 198 -40.70 -28.68 -19.19
C ILE A 198 -39.79 -29.46 -18.25
N SER A 199 -39.07 -30.43 -18.80
CA SER A 199 -38.15 -31.33 -18.11
C SER A 199 -36.85 -30.63 -17.75
N SER A 200 -36.40 -30.76 -16.50
CA SER A 200 -35.00 -30.78 -16.08
C SER A 200 -34.90 -31.27 -14.63
N GLY A 201 -34.22 -32.39 -14.39
CA GLY A 201 -33.80 -32.84 -13.05
C GLY A 201 -34.67 -33.94 -12.41
N SER A 202 -34.29 -35.20 -12.67
CA SER A 202 -34.61 -36.44 -11.94
C SER A 202 -35.66 -36.38 -10.82
N SER A 203 -36.92 -36.71 -11.15
CA SER A 203 -37.91 -37.20 -10.19
C SER A 203 -38.11 -38.70 -10.43
N ILE A 204 -37.56 -39.52 -9.53
CA ILE A 204 -37.95 -40.93 -9.42
C ILE A 204 -39.33 -40.92 -8.76
N GLY A 205 -40.38 -40.94 -9.59
CA GLY A 205 -41.75 -41.09 -9.14
C GLY A 205 -41.98 -42.52 -8.64
N LEU A 206 -42.27 -42.66 -7.36
CA LEU A 206 -42.81 -43.89 -6.78
C LEU A 206 -44.30 -43.96 -7.14
N SER A 207 -44.63 -44.50 -8.30
CA SER A 207 -46.00 -44.92 -8.61
C SER A 207 -46.26 -46.29 -7.97
N LEU A 208 -46.94 -46.32 -6.82
CA LEU A 208 -47.44 -47.57 -6.23
C LEU A 208 -48.87 -47.81 -6.73
N SER A 209 -49.05 -48.84 -7.56
CA SER A 209 -50.36 -49.35 -7.97
C SER A 209 -51.10 -49.96 -6.78
N SER A 210 -52.36 -49.57 -6.61
CA SER A 210 -53.25 -50.08 -5.58
C SER A 210 -53.79 -51.47 -5.93
N ASP A 211 -53.07 -52.53 -5.56
CA ASP A 211 -53.62 -53.88 -5.59
C ASP A 211 -54.27 -54.23 -4.25
N LEU A 212 -55.56 -53.91 -4.14
CA LEU A 212 -56.41 -54.37 -3.06
C LEU A 212 -56.89 -55.78 -3.38
N SER A 213 -56.15 -56.82 -2.96
CA SER A 213 -56.71 -58.17 -2.90
C SER A 213 -56.32 -58.93 -1.64
N SER A 214 -57.37 -59.47 -0.99
CA SER A 214 -57.36 -60.52 0.03
C SER A 214 -56.95 -60.17 1.47
N SER A 215 -57.90 -59.59 2.21
CA SER A 215 -58.22 -60.13 3.54
C SER A 215 -59.72 -60.00 3.78
N LYS A 216 -60.36 -61.07 4.27
CA LYS A 216 -61.79 -61.12 4.57
C LYS A 216 -62.11 -60.06 5.64
N ILE A 217 -62.58 -58.89 5.22
CA ILE A 217 -63.07 -57.84 6.10
C ILE A 217 -64.58 -57.79 5.96
N THR A 218 -65.29 -58.07 7.06
CA THR A 218 -66.71 -57.79 7.22
C THR A 218 -66.96 -56.32 6.88
N ILE A 219 -67.70 -56.04 5.81
CA ILE A 219 -68.02 -54.68 5.36
C ILE A 219 -68.93 -54.05 6.42
N LYS A 220 -68.34 -53.25 7.31
CA LYS A 220 -69.10 -52.45 8.29
C LYS A 220 -69.94 -51.40 7.58
N THR A 221 -71.18 -51.24 8.02
CA THR A 221 -72.13 -50.23 7.51
C THR A 221 -71.61 -48.80 7.76
N PRO A 222 -72.05 -47.77 7.01
CA PRO A 222 -71.60 -46.38 7.21
C PRO A 222 -71.84 -45.86 8.64
N THR A 223 -72.91 -46.31 9.30
CA THR A 223 -73.25 -46.02 10.70
C THR A 223 -72.27 -46.68 11.68
N GLU A 224 -71.93 -47.95 11.47
CA GLU A 224 -70.91 -48.66 12.26
C GLU A 224 -69.52 -48.05 12.10
N ARG A 225 -69.17 -47.56 10.90
CA ARG A 225 -67.90 -46.84 10.68
C ARG A 225 -67.87 -45.52 11.43
N ARG A 226 -68.98 -44.77 11.45
CA ARG A 226 -69.08 -43.52 12.22
C ARG A 226 -68.97 -43.77 13.73
N TYR A 227 -69.61 -44.82 14.24
CA TYR A 227 -69.49 -45.23 15.63
C TYR A 227 -68.06 -45.64 15.99
N ALA A 228 -67.40 -46.44 15.13
CA ALA A 228 -66.01 -46.82 15.29
C ALA A 228 -65.05 -45.62 15.26
N ARG A 229 -65.32 -44.59 14.43
CA ARG A 229 -64.57 -43.33 14.42
C ARG A 229 -64.69 -42.59 15.76
N VAL A 230 -65.91 -42.38 16.26
CA VAL A 230 -66.13 -41.68 17.54
C VAL A 230 -65.44 -42.40 18.70
N LYS A 231 -65.67 -43.72 18.82
CA LYS A 231 -65.04 -44.53 19.87
C LYS A 231 -63.51 -44.52 19.75
N GLY A 232 -62.98 -44.64 18.52
CA GLY A 232 -61.55 -44.60 18.25
C GLY A 232 -60.89 -43.25 18.60
N ARG A 233 -61.55 -42.13 18.28
CA ARG A 233 -61.07 -40.78 18.64
C ARG A 233 -61.07 -40.57 20.16
N GLN A 234 -62.09 -41.05 20.88
CA GLN A 234 -62.16 -40.99 22.34
C GLN A 234 -61.05 -41.81 23.01
N ALA A 235 -60.86 -43.06 22.58
CA ALA A 235 -59.78 -43.93 23.07
C ALA A 235 -58.40 -43.31 22.80
N LYS A 236 -58.22 -42.63 21.65
CA LYS A 236 -56.98 -41.91 21.33
C LYS A 236 -56.69 -40.77 22.31
N ILE A 237 -57.69 -39.94 22.63
CA ILE A 237 -57.50 -38.85 23.61
C ILE A 237 -57.15 -39.44 24.98
N LEU A 238 -57.86 -40.47 25.42
CA LEU A 238 -57.55 -41.14 26.68
C LEU A 238 -56.10 -41.67 26.70
N GLY A 239 -55.69 -42.38 25.65
CA GLY A 239 -54.32 -42.86 25.49
C GLY A 239 -53.27 -41.73 25.55
N ASN A 240 -53.56 -40.58 24.92
CA ASN A 240 -52.69 -39.41 24.98
C ASN A 240 -52.63 -38.77 26.38
N LEU A 241 -53.74 -38.71 27.13
CA LEU A 241 -53.73 -38.20 28.50
C LEU A 241 -52.98 -39.15 29.45
N LEU A 242 -53.10 -40.47 29.25
CA LEU A 242 -52.33 -41.48 30.00
C LEU A 242 -50.83 -41.38 29.69
N LEU A 243 -50.47 -41.07 28.44
CA LEU A 243 -49.10 -40.78 28.04
C LEU A 243 -48.55 -39.53 28.77
N LEU A 244 -49.32 -38.44 28.83
CA LEU A 244 -48.97 -37.23 29.59
C LEU A 244 -48.88 -37.48 31.10
N ALA A 245 -49.73 -38.36 31.63
CA ALA A 245 -49.73 -38.78 33.03
C ALA A 245 -48.57 -39.73 33.41
N GLY A 246 -47.67 -40.07 32.47
CA GLY A 246 -46.53 -40.94 32.75
C GLY A 246 -46.85 -42.43 32.81
N LYS A 247 -48.10 -42.84 32.55
CA LYS A 247 -48.57 -44.24 32.57
C LYS A 247 -48.45 -44.88 31.18
N TYR A 248 -47.22 -45.04 30.70
CA TYR A 248 -46.94 -45.41 29.31
C TYR A 248 -47.46 -46.80 28.89
N SER A 249 -47.49 -47.77 29.82
CA SER A 249 -48.02 -49.12 29.54
C SER A 249 -49.53 -49.09 29.27
N ASP A 250 -50.28 -48.40 30.13
CA ASP A 250 -51.74 -48.25 29.98
C ASP A 250 -52.07 -47.41 28.73
N ALA A 251 -51.27 -46.37 28.47
CA ALA A 251 -51.39 -45.55 27.27
C ALA A 251 -51.23 -46.39 25.98
N LEU A 252 -50.26 -47.30 25.93
CA LEU A 252 -50.04 -48.17 24.77
C LEU A 252 -51.23 -49.11 24.51
N ASN A 253 -51.86 -49.63 25.58
CA ASN A 253 -53.05 -50.49 25.46
C ASN A 253 -54.25 -49.71 24.91
N GLU A 254 -54.54 -48.53 25.46
CA GLU A 254 -55.64 -47.67 25.00
C GLU A 254 -55.42 -47.15 23.57
N LEU A 255 -54.19 -46.77 23.22
CA LEU A 255 -53.84 -46.37 21.85
C LEU A 255 -53.97 -47.55 20.86
N THR A 256 -53.72 -48.78 21.32
CA THR A 256 -53.95 -49.97 20.50
C THR A 256 -55.44 -50.19 20.22
N GLU A 257 -56.31 -50.02 21.22
CA GLU A 257 -57.76 -50.04 21.00
C GLU A 257 -58.18 -48.94 20.01
N ALA A 258 -57.63 -47.73 20.16
CA ALA A 258 -57.87 -46.63 19.24
C ALA A 258 -57.47 -46.99 17.80
N ILE A 259 -56.28 -47.57 17.58
CA ILE A 259 -55.79 -48.00 16.26
C ILE A 259 -56.76 -49.02 15.61
N VAL A 260 -57.26 -49.99 16.39
CA VAL A 260 -58.21 -50.99 15.88
C VAL A 260 -59.51 -50.34 15.42
N GLN A 261 -60.08 -49.44 16.24
CA GLN A 261 -61.35 -48.78 15.93
C GLN A 261 -61.21 -47.76 14.79
N LEU A 262 -60.13 -46.98 14.74
CA LEU A 262 -59.87 -45.99 13.69
C LEU A 262 -59.58 -46.65 12.34
N LYS A 263 -58.85 -47.77 12.33
CA LYS A 263 -58.66 -48.60 11.12
C LYS A 263 -59.99 -49.16 10.62
N ALA A 264 -60.87 -49.61 11.51
CA ALA A 264 -62.20 -50.07 11.13
C ALA A 264 -63.14 -48.94 10.66
N GLY A 265 -62.87 -47.70 11.11
CA GLY A 265 -63.59 -46.48 10.74
C GLY A 265 -63.07 -45.76 9.49
N ASN A 266 -61.98 -46.22 8.87
CA ASN A 266 -61.24 -45.56 7.77
C ASN A 266 -60.82 -44.10 8.07
N ASP A 267 -60.48 -43.80 9.32
CA ASP A 267 -60.04 -42.46 9.72
C ASP A 267 -58.51 -42.36 9.68
N TYR A 268 -57.96 -42.01 8.52
CA TYR A 268 -56.51 -42.01 8.30
C TYR A 268 -55.76 -40.95 9.12
N LEU A 269 -56.37 -39.78 9.36
CA LEU A 269 -55.78 -38.69 10.12
C LEU A 269 -55.56 -39.10 11.59
N TRP A 270 -56.63 -39.53 12.26
CA TRP A 270 -56.55 -39.91 13.67
C TRP A 270 -55.79 -41.22 13.85
N LEU A 271 -55.86 -42.14 12.87
CA LEU A 271 -55.04 -43.36 12.87
C LEU A 271 -53.54 -43.04 12.81
N GLY A 272 -53.15 -42.07 11.96
CA GLY A 272 -51.76 -41.59 11.91
C GLY A 272 -51.30 -41.03 13.25
N SER A 273 -52.10 -40.17 13.87
CA SER A 273 -51.77 -39.58 15.18
C SER A 273 -51.74 -40.61 16.32
N ALA A 274 -52.62 -41.62 16.30
CA ALA A 274 -52.61 -42.71 17.28
C ALA A 274 -51.33 -43.57 17.16
N LEU A 275 -50.90 -43.87 15.94
CA LEU A 275 -49.65 -44.61 15.68
C LEU A 275 -48.41 -43.83 16.12
N GLU A 276 -48.41 -42.51 15.89
CA GLU A 276 -47.33 -41.63 16.33
C GLU A 276 -47.22 -41.62 17.86
N ALA A 277 -48.34 -41.46 18.57
CA ALA A 277 -48.37 -41.53 20.03
C ALA A 277 -47.94 -42.91 20.56
N ALA A 278 -48.31 -44.00 19.87
CA ALA A 278 -47.86 -45.35 20.22
C ALA A 278 -46.34 -45.51 20.05
N GLY A 279 -45.75 -44.91 19.00
CA GLY A 279 -44.29 -44.86 18.82
C GLY A 279 -43.58 -44.11 19.96
N VAL A 280 -44.13 -42.97 20.41
CA VAL A 280 -43.62 -42.24 21.57
C VAL A 280 -43.73 -43.10 22.85
N CYS A 281 -44.85 -43.80 23.07
CA CYS A 281 -45.00 -44.72 24.22
C CYS A 281 -43.94 -45.82 24.24
N ILE A 282 -43.70 -46.46 23.09
CA ILE A 282 -42.66 -47.49 22.92
C ILE A 282 -41.28 -46.93 23.26
N PHE A 283 -40.97 -45.72 22.78
CA PHE A 283 -39.71 -45.07 23.11
C PHE A 283 -39.58 -44.73 24.60
N MET A 284 -40.65 -44.23 25.24
CA MET A 284 -40.65 -43.91 26.67
C MET A 284 -40.51 -45.17 27.55
N LEU A 285 -41.12 -46.29 27.17
CA LEU A 285 -40.91 -47.59 27.85
C LEU A 285 -39.47 -48.08 27.69
N THR A 286 -38.89 -47.92 26.50
CA THR A 286 -37.47 -48.22 26.22
C THR A 286 -36.52 -47.33 27.02
N TYR A 287 -36.87 -46.06 27.23
CA TYR A 287 -36.13 -45.13 28.07
C TYR A 287 -36.14 -45.55 29.55
N LEU A 288 -37.26 -46.06 30.05
CA LEU A 288 -37.36 -46.60 31.41
C LEU A 288 -36.71 -47.99 31.59
N GLY A 289 -36.22 -48.61 30.51
CA GLY A 289 -35.68 -49.97 30.55
C GLY A 289 -36.74 -51.06 30.76
N MET A 290 -38.02 -50.75 30.48
CA MET A 290 -39.14 -51.65 30.67
C MET A 290 -39.42 -52.46 29.40
N SER A 291 -39.67 -53.77 29.54
CA SER A 291 -40.11 -54.60 28.42
C SER A 291 -41.55 -54.28 28.01
N TYR A 292 -41.82 -54.25 26.71
CA TYR A 292 -43.16 -54.05 26.16
C TYR A 292 -43.46 -55.14 25.13
N GLN A 293 -44.75 -55.49 24.98
CA GLN A 293 -45.21 -56.38 23.91
C GLN A 293 -45.83 -55.52 22.80
N ILE A 294 -45.54 -55.85 21.54
CA ILE A 294 -46.13 -55.16 20.39
C ILE A 294 -47.50 -55.79 20.11
N PRO A 295 -48.62 -55.09 20.35
CA PRO A 295 -49.92 -55.71 20.16
C PRO A 295 -50.15 -56.08 18.70
N HIS A 296 -50.75 -57.24 18.43
CA HIS A 296 -50.95 -57.77 17.08
C HIS A 296 -51.68 -56.78 16.13
N ALA A 297 -52.56 -55.94 16.68
CA ALA A 297 -53.22 -54.87 15.92
C ALA A 297 -52.22 -53.85 15.34
N LEU A 298 -51.23 -53.43 16.13
CA LEU A 298 -50.16 -52.52 15.72
C LEU A 298 -49.31 -53.18 14.63
N ALA A 299 -48.91 -54.44 14.84
CA ALA A 299 -48.18 -55.24 13.85
C ALA A 299 -48.94 -55.40 12.52
N SER A 300 -50.27 -55.59 12.56
CA SER A 300 -51.13 -55.69 11.37
C SER A 300 -51.21 -54.39 10.57
N VAL A 301 -51.16 -53.23 11.23
CA VAL A 301 -51.16 -51.93 10.53
C VAL A 301 -49.80 -51.66 9.90
N ILE A 302 -48.71 -51.98 10.60
CA ILE A 302 -47.33 -51.80 10.12
C ILE A 302 -47.03 -52.75 8.93
N ASN A 303 -47.42 -54.03 9.04
CA ASN A 303 -47.17 -55.07 8.03
C ASN A 303 -48.12 -55.05 6.83
N SER A 304 -49.12 -54.16 6.80
CA SER A 304 -49.96 -53.95 5.60
C SER A 304 -49.21 -53.30 4.42
N SER A 305 -47.90 -53.14 4.56
CA SER A 305 -46.96 -52.56 3.59
C SER A 305 -46.04 -53.68 3.09
N SER A 306 -46.05 -53.95 1.79
CA SER A 306 -45.00 -54.76 1.14
C SER A 306 -43.64 -54.16 1.49
N ALA A 307 -42.73 -54.98 2.05
CA ALA A 307 -41.44 -54.53 2.52
C ALA A 307 -40.61 -53.83 1.43
N ALA A 308 -40.19 -52.58 1.69
CA ALA A 308 -39.12 -51.95 0.95
C ALA A 308 -37.79 -52.60 1.38
N SER A 309 -37.28 -53.53 0.59
CA SER A 309 -35.93 -54.07 0.75
C SER A 309 -34.90 -53.00 0.40
N VAL A 310 -33.95 -52.77 1.31
CA VAL A 310 -32.74 -51.98 1.13
C VAL A 310 -31.96 -52.52 -0.08
N ILE A 311 -31.74 -51.68 -1.10
CA ILE A 311 -30.81 -51.96 -2.19
C ILE A 311 -29.44 -51.46 -1.75
N SER A 312 -28.50 -52.37 -1.50
CA SER A 312 -27.08 -52.06 -1.34
C SER A 312 -26.53 -51.47 -2.65
N PRO A 313 -25.78 -50.35 -2.63
CA PRO A 313 -25.17 -49.81 -3.84
C PRO A 313 -23.87 -50.59 -4.17
N SER A 314 -23.91 -51.40 -5.22
CA SER A 314 -22.70 -51.82 -5.95
C SER A 314 -22.08 -50.61 -6.66
N PRO A 315 -20.74 -50.53 -6.79
CA PRO A 315 -20.07 -49.36 -7.34
C PRO A 315 -20.38 -49.17 -8.84
N THR A 316 -20.54 -47.91 -9.20
CA THR A 316 -20.92 -47.34 -10.51
C THR A 316 -20.10 -47.85 -11.70
N PRO A 317 -20.72 -48.04 -12.89
CA PRO A 317 -20.01 -48.06 -14.15
C PRO A 317 -19.64 -46.62 -14.57
N THR A 318 -18.35 -46.31 -14.58
CA THR A 318 -17.80 -45.11 -15.21
C THR A 318 -17.82 -45.25 -16.73
N ALA A 319 -18.47 -44.32 -17.41
CA ALA A 319 -18.26 -44.07 -18.84
C ALA A 319 -18.03 -42.57 -19.06
N SER A 320 -16.80 -42.23 -19.41
CA SER A 320 -16.43 -41.04 -20.18
C SER A 320 -15.62 -41.54 -21.38
N PRO A 321 -15.80 -41.00 -22.59
CA PRO A 321 -15.12 -41.52 -23.78
C PRO A 321 -13.71 -40.94 -23.92
N ARG A 322 -12.78 -41.82 -24.31
CA ARG A 322 -11.59 -41.64 -25.15
C ARG A 322 -10.75 -40.36 -24.96
N SER A 323 -9.48 -40.52 -24.57
CA SER A 323 -8.39 -40.67 -25.55
C SER A 323 -7.02 -40.88 -24.88
N SER A 324 -6.09 -41.41 -25.68
CA SER A 324 -4.63 -41.53 -25.50
C SER A 324 -4.05 -42.80 -24.84
N ILE A 325 -3.56 -43.65 -25.74
CA ILE A 325 -2.20 -44.22 -25.81
C ILE A 325 -1.80 -45.37 -24.86
N ALA A 326 -1.28 -46.39 -25.53
CA ALA A 326 -0.82 -47.69 -25.06
C ALA A 326 0.38 -47.60 -24.11
N THR A 327 0.44 -48.56 -23.17
CA THR A 327 1.53 -49.55 -23.02
C THR A 327 1.24 -50.45 -21.82
N THR A 328 1.10 -51.75 -22.03
CA THR A 328 1.32 -52.77 -20.98
C THR A 328 2.25 -53.85 -21.53
N ILE A 329 3.27 -54.16 -20.72
CA ILE A 329 4.14 -55.33 -20.87
C ILE A 329 3.77 -56.32 -19.76
N ASN A 330 3.50 -57.55 -20.20
CA ASN A 330 3.62 -58.88 -19.56
C ASN A 330 3.01 -59.20 -18.19
N GLY A 331 2.31 -60.34 -18.14
CA GLY A 331 2.08 -61.11 -16.92
C GLY A 331 0.98 -62.15 -17.05
N SER A 332 1.36 -63.41 -17.30
CA SER A 332 0.57 -64.62 -17.59
C SER A 332 -0.38 -65.13 -16.49
N SER A 333 -1.44 -65.83 -16.95
CA SER A 333 -2.49 -66.68 -16.34
C SER A 333 -1.97 -67.81 -15.39
N PRO A 334 -2.79 -68.78 -14.85
CA PRO A 334 -4.23 -69.11 -15.09
C PRO A 334 -5.14 -69.62 -13.93
N ALA A 335 -6.47 -69.60 -14.17
CA ALA A 335 -7.60 -70.53 -13.85
C ALA A 335 -7.81 -71.11 -12.41
N PRO A 336 -9.04 -71.44 -11.92
CA PRO A 336 -9.98 -72.48 -12.46
C PRO A 336 -11.52 -72.18 -12.33
N VAL A 337 -12.40 -72.65 -13.25
CA VAL A 337 -13.30 -73.86 -13.28
C VAL A 337 -14.79 -73.61 -12.93
N HIS A 338 -15.64 -74.25 -13.76
CA HIS A 338 -17.11 -74.23 -13.94
C HIS A 338 -17.99 -74.73 -12.76
N ALA A 339 -19.28 -74.33 -12.75
CA ALA A 339 -20.43 -75.25 -12.96
C ALA A 339 -21.81 -74.54 -12.99
N ASN A 340 -22.65 -74.95 -13.95
CA ASN A 340 -24.03 -74.54 -14.19
C ASN A 340 -25.04 -75.30 -13.31
N GLY A 341 -26.18 -74.66 -12.98
CA GLY A 341 -27.41 -75.33 -12.53
C GLY A 341 -28.59 -74.37 -12.34
N SER A 342 -29.60 -74.43 -13.20
CA SER A 342 -30.87 -73.69 -13.09
C SER A 342 -31.76 -74.18 -11.93
N PRO A 343 -32.67 -73.34 -11.39
CA PRO A 343 -33.83 -73.83 -10.66
C PRO A 343 -35.16 -73.40 -11.29
N ASN A 344 -36.01 -74.41 -11.55
CA ASN A 344 -37.47 -74.28 -11.59
C ASN A 344 -37.99 -74.87 -10.26
N GLY A 345 -38.88 -74.16 -9.55
CA GLY A 345 -39.54 -74.73 -8.37
C GLY A 345 -40.16 -73.69 -7.45
N SER A 346 -41.46 -73.48 -7.60
CA SER A 346 -42.33 -72.68 -6.75
C SER A 346 -42.61 -73.33 -5.39
N SER A 347 -42.35 -72.63 -4.29
CA SER A 347 -43.00 -72.89 -2.99
C SER A 347 -43.29 -71.58 -2.24
N THR A 348 -44.56 -71.24 -2.18
CA THR A 348 -45.17 -70.19 -1.36
C THR A 348 -44.97 -70.50 0.13
N SER A 349 -44.15 -69.71 0.82
CA SER A 349 -44.22 -69.56 2.28
C SER A 349 -44.41 -68.07 2.62
N ARG A 350 -45.60 -67.73 3.15
CA ARG A 350 -45.87 -66.43 3.77
C ARG A 350 -45.07 -66.37 5.07
N GLN A 351 -43.91 -65.72 5.06
CA GLN A 351 -43.18 -65.38 6.29
C GLN A 351 -43.89 -64.20 6.98
N SER A 352 -44.58 -64.50 8.09
CA SER A 352 -44.94 -63.49 9.09
C SER A 352 -43.67 -63.07 9.82
N VAL A 353 -43.20 -61.84 9.60
CA VAL A 353 -42.05 -61.27 10.31
C VAL A 353 -42.42 -61.12 11.79
N GLU A 354 -41.72 -61.81 12.69
CA GLU A 354 -41.80 -61.59 14.14
C GLU A 354 -41.27 -60.19 14.47
N LEU A 355 -42.18 -59.24 14.76
CA LEU A 355 -41.83 -57.85 15.10
C LEU A 355 -41.05 -57.71 16.41
N GLU A 356 -41.07 -58.72 17.28
CA GLU A 356 -40.44 -58.68 18.62
C GLU A 356 -38.91 -58.75 18.59
N LYS A 357 -38.30 -59.13 17.44
CA LYS A 357 -36.84 -59.24 17.26
C LYS A 357 -36.22 -58.05 16.53
N ILE A 358 -37.01 -57.04 16.17
CA ILE A 358 -36.54 -55.86 15.43
C ILE A 358 -35.97 -54.83 16.44
N PRO A 359 -34.78 -54.24 16.19
CA PRO A 359 -34.28 -53.13 16.99
C PRO A 359 -35.30 -51.99 17.11
N VAL A 360 -35.32 -51.31 18.25
CA VAL A 360 -36.35 -50.30 18.55
C VAL A 360 -36.32 -49.16 17.52
N GLU A 361 -35.13 -48.73 17.11
CA GLU A 361 -34.89 -47.72 16.07
C GLU A 361 -35.55 -48.07 14.73
N ASP A 362 -35.42 -49.33 14.28
CA ASP A 362 -36.02 -49.82 13.03
C ASP A 362 -37.54 -49.93 13.13
N LEU A 363 -38.04 -50.34 14.30
CA LEU A 363 -39.47 -50.41 14.57
C LEU A 363 -40.09 -49.00 14.53
N LEU A 364 -39.47 -48.03 15.18
CA LEU A 364 -39.91 -46.63 15.18
C LEU A 364 -39.85 -46.04 13.77
N TYR A 365 -38.82 -46.37 12.98
CA TYR A 365 -38.75 -45.96 11.58
C TYR A 365 -39.92 -46.51 10.74
N LYS A 366 -40.28 -47.80 10.92
CA LYS A 366 -41.43 -48.40 10.24
C LYS A 366 -42.76 -47.75 10.66
N ILE A 367 -42.94 -47.49 11.95
CA ILE A 367 -44.12 -46.80 12.49
C ILE A 367 -44.23 -45.40 11.86
N MET A 368 -43.17 -44.59 11.95
CA MET A 368 -43.21 -43.21 11.45
C MET A 368 -43.34 -43.13 9.93
N SER A 369 -42.73 -44.06 9.18
CA SER A 369 -42.95 -44.18 7.73
C SER A 369 -44.43 -44.42 7.39
N LYS A 370 -45.11 -45.26 8.19
CA LYS A 370 -46.56 -45.49 8.03
C LYS A 370 -47.39 -44.28 8.45
N VAL A 371 -47.01 -43.57 9.52
CA VAL A 371 -47.64 -42.31 9.94
C VAL A 371 -47.61 -41.29 8.80
N PHE A 372 -46.45 -41.07 8.17
CA PHE A 372 -46.33 -40.12 7.06
C PHE A 372 -47.19 -40.53 5.85
N HIS A 373 -47.23 -41.81 5.52
CA HIS A 373 -48.12 -42.31 4.46
C HIS A 373 -49.61 -42.07 4.77
N LEU A 374 -50.03 -42.27 6.03
CA LEU A 374 -51.41 -42.04 6.45
C LEU A 374 -51.78 -40.56 6.43
N TYR A 375 -50.87 -39.69 6.87
CA TYR A 375 -51.02 -38.24 6.74
C TYR A 375 -51.11 -37.80 5.28
N GLU A 376 -50.23 -38.29 4.39
CA GLU A 376 -50.32 -38.05 2.94
C GLU A 376 -51.66 -38.56 2.36
N SER A 377 -52.14 -39.72 2.81
CA SER A 377 -53.43 -40.29 2.39
C SER A 377 -54.63 -39.45 2.85
N SER A 378 -54.53 -38.80 4.02
CA SER A 378 -55.58 -37.92 4.57
C SER A 378 -55.73 -36.60 3.81
N GLN A 379 -54.71 -36.16 3.06
CA GLN A 379 -54.77 -34.89 2.30
C GLN A 379 -55.85 -34.89 1.21
N ASN A 380 -56.30 -36.08 0.77
CA ASN A 380 -57.35 -36.23 -0.23
C ASN A 380 -58.77 -36.13 0.36
N ASP A 381 -58.91 -36.09 1.68
CA ASP A 381 -60.21 -35.96 2.37
C ASP A 381 -60.62 -34.47 2.50
N SER A 382 -61.91 -34.17 2.38
CA SER A 382 -62.43 -32.81 2.51
C SER A 382 -62.63 -32.36 3.95
N GLU A 383 -62.87 -33.28 4.88
CA GLU A 383 -63.17 -32.98 6.29
C GLU A 383 -62.06 -33.44 7.25
N ASP A 384 -61.48 -34.62 6.99
CA ASP A 384 -60.53 -35.29 7.87
C ASP A 384 -59.08 -35.28 7.29
N TYR A 385 -58.52 -34.08 7.05
CA TYR A 385 -57.15 -33.90 6.51
C TYR A 385 -56.14 -33.42 7.56
N VAL A 386 -54.86 -33.79 7.37
CA VAL A 386 -53.76 -33.34 8.22
C VAL A 386 -53.42 -31.86 7.99
N PRO A 387 -53.40 -31.00 9.03
CA PRO A 387 -52.91 -29.64 8.89
C PRO A 387 -51.41 -29.61 8.54
N ASN A 388 -51.01 -28.68 7.67
CA ASN A 388 -49.61 -28.54 7.23
C ASN A 388 -48.62 -28.38 8.40
N LEU A 389 -49.03 -27.66 9.45
CA LEU A 389 -48.24 -27.51 10.69
C LEU A 389 -47.95 -28.86 11.33
N VAL A 390 -49.00 -29.64 11.60
CA VAL A 390 -48.87 -30.95 12.25
C VAL A 390 -48.02 -31.90 11.42
N TYR A 391 -48.21 -31.90 10.10
CA TYR A 391 -47.42 -32.72 9.19
C TYR A 391 -45.92 -32.36 9.25
N CYS A 392 -45.59 -31.06 9.16
CA CYS A 392 -44.20 -30.59 9.22
C CYS A 392 -43.55 -30.89 10.57
N GLU A 393 -44.25 -30.65 11.68
CA GLU A 393 -43.73 -30.89 13.02
C GLU A 393 -43.52 -32.37 13.32
N SER A 394 -44.41 -33.25 12.85
CA SER A 394 -44.25 -34.70 12.99
C SER A 394 -43.01 -35.20 12.26
N ILE A 395 -42.76 -34.68 11.05
CA ILE A 395 -41.53 -34.97 10.30
C ILE A 395 -40.30 -34.42 11.04
N LEU A 396 -40.34 -33.17 11.53
CA LEU A 396 -39.23 -32.56 12.27
C LEU A 396 -38.89 -33.32 13.56
N ARG A 397 -39.90 -33.75 14.33
CA ARG A 397 -39.72 -34.55 15.55
C ARG A 397 -38.99 -35.86 15.25
N PHE A 398 -39.34 -36.53 14.15
CA PHE A 398 -38.66 -37.77 13.75
C PHE A 398 -37.29 -37.52 13.09
N LEU A 399 -37.15 -36.46 12.31
CA LEU A 399 -35.86 -36.04 11.76
C LEU A 399 -34.84 -35.74 12.86
N ARG A 400 -35.27 -35.11 13.96
CA ARG A 400 -34.42 -34.89 15.14
C ARG A 400 -34.03 -36.19 15.81
N PHE A 401 -34.96 -37.11 15.99
CA PHE A 401 -34.65 -38.47 16.47
C PHE A 401 -33.55 -39.14 15.63
N MET A 402 -33.72 -39.18 14.31
CA MET A 402 -32.71 -39.78 13.42
C MET A 402 -31.37 -39.02 13.45
N THR A 403 -31.40 -37.70 13.55
CA THR A 403 -30.18 -36.86 13.60
C THR A 403 -29.40 -37.11 14.90
N VAL A 404 -30.10 -37.23 16.04
CA VAL A 404 -29.48 -37.55 17.33
C VAL A 404 -28.79 -38.92 17.30
N LEU A 405 -29.45 -39.93 16.73
CA LEU A 405 -28.89 -41.28 16.59
C LEU A 405 -27.70 -41.32 15.63
N ASN A 406 -27.75 -40.54 14.54
CA ASN A 406 -26.66 -40.40 13.58
C ASN A 406 -25.41 -39.77 14.24
N ILE A 407 -25.61 -38.75 15.09
CA ILE A 407 -24.53 -38.04 15.78
C ILE A 407 -23.97 -38.84 16.97
N GLY A 408 -24.84 -39.54 17.70
CA GLY A 408 -24.50 -40.27 18.91
C GLY A 408 -24.13 -41.74 18.71
N GLY A 409 -24.09 -42.24 17.46
CA GLY A 409 -23.65 -43.60 17.14
C GLY A 409 -24.70 -44.70 17.42
N GLY A 410 -26.00 -44.42 17.23
CA GLY A 410 -27.10 -45.35 17.48
C GLY A 410 -27.79 -45.17 18.83
N LEU A 411 -28.70 -46.08 19.17
CA LEU A 411 -29.54 -45.98 20.38
C LEU A 411 -28.78 -46.49 21.61
N ASN A 412 -28.29 -45.57 22.43
CA ASN A 412 -27.51 -45.81 23.65
C ASN A 412 -28.00 -44.92 24.80
N ASP A 413 -27.44 -45.06 26.00
CA ASP A 413 -27.86 -44.29 27.18
C ASP A 413 -27.75 -42.77 26.99
N GLN A 414 -26.70 -42.31 26.29
CA GLN A 414 -26.50 -40.88 26.04
C GLN A 414 -27.55 -40.30 25.08
N THR A 415 -27.83 -40.99 23.97
CA THR A 415 -28.85 -40.55 23.00
C THR A 415 -30.27 -40.65 23.60
N ARG A 416 -30.56 -41.70 24.37
CA ARG A 416 -31.83 -41.82 25.13
C ARG A 416 -32.02 -40.64 26.09
N ASN A 417 -31.00 -40.34 26.90
CA ASN A 417 -31.05 -39.22 27.83
C ASN A 417 -31.14 -37.87 27.10
N HIS A 418 -30.48 -37.68 25.96
CA HIS A 418 -30.60 -36.44 25.20
C HIS A 418 -32.01 -36.24 24.61
N ILE A 419 -32.60 -37.28 24.02
CA ILE A 419 -33.94 -37.20 23.42
C ILE A 419 -34.99 -36.84 24.50
N VAL A 420 -34.86 -37.39 25.72
CA VAL A 420 -35.84 -37.16 26.80
C VAL A 420 -35.53 -35.92 27.63
N LYS A 421 -34.28 -35.75 28.08
CA LYS A 421 -33.85 -34.72 29.04
C LYS A 421 -33.10 -33.55 28.41
N GLY A 422 -32.63 -33.67 27.17
CA GLY A 422 -31.80 -32.64 26.51
C GLY A 422 -30.33 -32.61 26.98
N SER A 423 -29.81 -33.67 27.60
CA SER A 423 -28.41 -33.77 28.05
C SER A 423 -27.41 -33.73 26.89
N ALA A 424 -26.22 -33.15 27.06
CA ALA A 424 -25.21 -33.09 26.00
C ALA A 424 -24.80 -34.49 25.46
N ILE A 425 -24.53 -34.60 24.15
CA ILE A 425 -24.07 -35.82 23.48
C ILE A 425 -22.63 -35.63 22.97
N THR A 426 -21.81 -36.68 23.06
CA THR A 426 -20.50 -36.75 22.41
C THR A 426 -20.62 -37.22 20.95
N LEU A 427 -19.94 -36.52 20.04
CA LEU A 427 -19.93 -36.83 18.60
C LEU A 427 -19.21 -38.17 18.32
N HIS A 428 -19.90 -39.11 17.67
CA HIS A 428 -19.34 -40.38 17.20
C HIS A 428 -19.02 -40.34 15.68
N ASN A 429 -17.86 -40.89 15.30
CA ASN A 429 -17.35 -40.86 13.91
C ASN A 429 -17.85 -42.00 12.99
N GLN A 430 -18.50 -43.04 13.54
CA GLN A 430 -19.04 -44.18 12.79
C GLN A 430 -20.53 -44.33 13.06
N ASN A 431 -21.26 -44.79 12.03
CA ASN A 431 -22.69 -44.58 11.88
C ASN A 431 -23.38 -45.94 11.64
N ASP A 432 -24.09 -46.45 12.64
CA ASP A 432 -24.70 -47.80 12.55
C ASP A 432 -26.24 -47.79 12.43
N ALA A 433 -26.94 -46.67 12.73
CA ALA A 433 -28.41 -46.67 12.80
C ALA A 433 -29.14 -46.01 11.61
N PHE A 434 -28.76 -44.79 11.18
CA PHE A 434 -29.42 -44.09 10.08
C PHE A 434 -28.43 -43.34 9.20
N GLU A 435 -28.51 -43.50 7.87
CA GLU A 435 -27.67 -42.74 6.94
C GLU A 435 -28.08 -41.27 6.82
N LYS A 436 -27.09 -40.39 6.60
CA LYS A 436 -27.36 -38.96 6.32
C LYS A 436 -28.21 -38.76 5.05
N SER A 437 -28.12 -39.69 4.10
CA SER A 437 -28.87 -39.71 2.84
C SER A 437 -30.39 -39.86 3.08
N ASP A 438 -30.78 -40.69 4.03
CA ASP A 438 -32.18 -40.95 4.38
C ASP A 438 -32.80 -39.81 5.18
N ILE A 439 -32.02 -39.22 6.12
CA ILE A 439 -32.43 -38.01 6.85
C ILE A 439 -32.69 -36.87 5.87
N LEU A 440 -31.81 -36.69 4.88
CA LEU A 440 -31.96 -35.70 3.83
C LEU A 440 -33.19 -35.96 2.94
N ARG A 441 -33.47 -37.22 2.61
CA ARG A 441 -34.63 -37.60 1.79
C ARG A 441 -35.93 -37.27 2.51
N LEU A 442 -35.99 -37.56 3.81
CA LEU A 442 -37.18 -37.24 4.60
C LEU A 442 -37.35 -35.71 4.79
N SER A 443 -36.26 -34.97 4.97
CA SER A 443 -36.32 -33.51 5.13
C SER A 443 -36.82 -32.78 3.88
N GLN A 444 -36.67 -33.37 2.68
CA GLN A 444 -37.24 -32.84 1.44
C GLN A 444 -38.77 -32.83 1.44
N LYS A 445 -39.43 -33.71 2.20
CA LYS A 445 -40.90 -33.70 2.29
C LYS A 445 -41.41 -32.38 2.86
N ILE A 446 -40.76 -31.80 3.86
CA ILE A 446 -41.12 -30.48 4.41
C ILE A 446 -41.07 -29.39 3.34
N MET A 447 -40.08 -29.45 2.44
CA MET A 447 -39.91 -28.48 1.34
C MET A 447 -40.99 -28.57 0.26
N THR A 448 -41.76 -29.66 0.21
CA THR A 448 -42.91 -29.79 -0.71
C THR A 448 -44.15 -29.05 -0.21
N VAL A 449 -44.21 -28.71 1.08
CA VAL A 449 -45.32 -27.97 1.69
C VAL A 449 -45.17 -26.47 1.42
N GLN A 450 -46.28 -25.80 1.11
CA GLN A 450 -46.30 -24.35 0.94
C GLN A 450 -46.25 -23.64 2.30
N LEU A 451 -45.06 -23.55 2.89
CA LEU A 451 -44.82 -22.92 4.20
C LEU A 451 -45.25 -21.43 4.24
N LYS A 452 -45.32 -20.76 3.09
CA LYS A 452 -45.74 -19.35 2.97
C LYS A 452 -47.16 -19.07 3.49
N ASN A 453 -48.03 -20.08 3.51
CA ASN A 453 -49.43 -19.92 3.92
C ASN A 453 -49.62 -20.15 5.43
N MET A 454 -48.54 -20.36 6.18
CA MET A 454 -48.56 -20.55 7.64
C MET A 454 -48.26 -19.23 8.35
N ASP A 455 -48.56 -19.14 9.64
CA ASP A 455 -48.19 -17.98 10.46
C ASP A 455 -46.66 -17.85 10.58
N VAL A 456 -46.20 -16.62 10.85
CA VAL A 456 -44.78 -16.25 10.86
C VAL A 456 -44.00 -17.02 11.91
N LEU A 457 -44.61 -17.23 13.08
CA LEU A 457 -43.98 -17.90 14.20
C LEU A 457 -43.74 -19.37 13.85
N SER A 458 -44.74 -20.05 13.27
CA SER A 458 -44.60 -21.42 12.78
C SER A 458 -43.57 -21.54 11.66
N GLN A 459 -43.57 -20.61 10.69
CA GLN A 459 -42.53 -20.57 9.64
C GLN A 459 -41.13 -20.44 10.24
N THR A 460 -40.98 -19.55 11.22
CA THR A 460 -39.71 -19.30 11.92
C THR A 460 -39.23 -20.54 12.66
N ARG A 461 -40.12 -21.20 13.41
CA ARG A 461 -39.81 -22.46 14.13
C ARG A 461 -39.35 -23.56 13.17
N ILE A 462 -40.04 -23.73 12.04
CA ILE A 462 -39.72 -24.76 11.04
C ILE A 462 -38.38 -24.48 10.37
N TYR A 463 -38.15 -23.28 9.84
CA TYR A 463 -36.89 -22.96 9.16
C TYR A 463 -35.68 -22.99 10.10
N THR A 464 -35.86 -22.52 11.34
CA THR A 464 -34.81 -22.57 12.37
C THR A 464 -34.46 -24.01 12.72
N SER A 465 -35.46 -24.88 12.86
CA SER A 465 -35.25 -26.29 13.16
C SER A 465 -34.58 -27.04 12.01
N MET A 466 -34.95 -26.71 10.76
CA MET A 466 -34.28 -27.23 9.56
C MET A 466 -32.83 -26.74 9.45
N ALA A 467 -32.57 -25.48 9.77
CA ALA A 467 -31.21 -24.92 9.78
C ALA A 467 -30.34 -25.60 10.85
N SER A 468 -30.87 -25.74 12.08
CA SER A 468 -30.22 -26.47 13.18
C SER A 468 -29.91 -27.92 12.79
N LEU A 469 -30.87 -28.62 12.18
CA LEU A 469 -30.68 -30.00 11.70
C LEU A 469 -29.58 -30.11 10.65
N TYR A 470 -29.60 -29.24 9.62
CA TYR A 470 -28.56 -29.27 8.60
C TYR A 470 -27.19 -28.89 9.15
N GLY A 471 -27.12 -27.99 10.13
CA GLY A 471 -25.88 -27.68 10.85
C GLY A 471 -25.35 -28.89 11.62
N ALA A 472 -26.20 -29.56 12.39
CA ALA A 472 -25.83 -30.75 13.16
C ALA A 472 -25.32 -31.90 12.26
N LEU A 473 -25.83 -32.02 11.03
CA LEU A 473 -25.37 -33.00 10.04
C LEU A 473 -24.10 -32.58 9.27
N GLY A 474 -23.66 -31.32 9.40
CA GLY A 474 -22.52 -30.74 8.67
C GLY A 474 -22.84 -30.19 7.27
N TYR A 475 -24.12 -30.00 6.93
CA TYR A 475 -24.58 -29.45 5.65
C TYR A 475 -24.73 -27.92 5.68
N GLU A 476 -23.62 -27.18 5.87
CA GLU A 476 -23.61 -25.72 6.03
C GLU A 476 -24.34 -24.96 4.90
N ARG A 477 -24.18 -25.38 3.63
CA ARG A 477 -24.88 -24.73 2.50
C ARG A 477 -26.41 -24.83 2.61
N LYS A 478 -26.93 -25.96 3.09
CA LYS A 478 -28.37 -26.16 3.26
C LYS A 478 -28.88 -25.40 4.48
N LYS A 479 -28.11 -25.38 5.57
CA LYS A 479 -28.37 -24.53 6.74
C LYS A 479 -28.52 -23.06 6.32
N SER A 480 -27.55 -22.52 5.58
CA SER A 480 -27.58 -21.11 5.17
C SER A 480 -28.62 -20.82 4.10
N PHE A 481 -29.00 -21.79 3.27
CA PHE A 481 -30.16 -21.67 2.40
C PHE A 481 -31.48 -21.60 3.19
N MET A 482 -31.63 -22.38 4.27
CA MET A 482 -32.80 -22.30 5.16
C MET A 482 -32.86 -20.97 5.91
N LEU A 483 -31.73 -20.51 6.48
CA LEU A 483 -31.63 -19.20 7.13
C LEU A 483 -31.93 -18.06 6.14
N ARG A 484 -31.40 -18.10 4.92
CA ARG A 484 -31.74 -17.12 3.87
C ARG A 484 -33.24 -17.11 3.56
N THR A 485 -33.85 -18.29 3.44
CA THR A 485 -35.29 -18.41 3.16
C THR A 485 -36.14 -17.87 4.31
N LEU A 486 -35.70 -18.08 5.56
CA LEU A 486 -36.28 -17.46 6.74
C LEU A 486 -36.25 -15.93 6.64
N PHE A 487 -35.11 -15.32 6.29
CA PHE A 487 -34.99 -13.86 6.13
C PHE A 487 -35.94 -13.32 5.04
N VAL A 488 -36.13 -14.07 3.95
CA VAL A 488 -37.08 -13.70 2.90
C VAL A 488 -38.53 -13.75 3.41
N SER A 489 -38.88 -14.73 4.24
CA SER A 489 -40.20 -14.83 4.88
C SER A 489 -40.42 -13.72 5.92
N LEU A 490 -39.46 -13.50 6.82
CA LEU A 490 -39.55 -12.43 7.82
C LEU A 490 -39.73 -11.06 7.17
N ARG A 491 -39.05 -10.80 6.05
CA ARG A 491 -39.21 -9.56 5.28
C ARG A 491 -40.66 -9.32 4.81
N THR A 492 -41.39 -10.34 4.38
CA THR A 492 -42.78 -10.13 3.92
C THR A 492 -43.72 -9.72 5.04
N HIS A 493 -43.38 -10.05 6.29
CA HIS A 493 -44.22 -9.77 7.46
C HIS A 493 -43.82 -8.50 8.22
N LEU A 494 -42.52 -8.15 8.25
CA LEU A 494 -42.04 -6.88 8.82
C LEU A 494 -42.63 -5.64 8.10
N ASN A 495 -43.01 -5.78 6.83
CA ASN A 495 -43.72 -4.74 6.08
C ASN A 495 -45.17 -4.50 6.54
N GLY A 496 -45.77 -5.43 7.31
CA GLY A 496 -47.22 -5.48 7.56
C GLY A 496 -47.67 -4.99 8.94
N GLU A 497 -46.87 -5.16 9.99
CA GLU A 497 -47.27 -4.81 11.36
C GLU A 497 -46.13 -4.08 12.08
N ARG A 498 -46.23 -2.74 12.11
CA ARG A 498 -45.36 -1.90 12.94
C ARG A 498 -45.83 -2.02 14.39
N GLY A 499 -45.10 -2.80 15.18
CA GLY A 499 -45.20 -2.77 16.63
C GLY A 499 -45.79 -4.04 17.22
N THR A 500 -44.97 -5.08 17.29
CA THR A 500 -45.09 -6.13 18.31
C THR A 500 -43.69 -6.72 18.51
N ASP A 501 -43.33 -6.98 19.77
CA ASP A 501 -42.07 -7.59 20.22
C ASP A 501 -41.95 -9.07 19.78
N ILE A 502 -42.13 -9.38 18.48
CA ILE A 502 -42.25 -10.75 17.96
C ILE A 502 -40.91 -11.48 17.89
N VAL A 503 -39.78 -10.84 18.23
CA VAL A 503 -38.48 -11.51 18.27
C VAL A 503 -37.89 -11.47 19.68
N GLY A 504 -38.49 -12.23 20.59
CA GLY A 504 -37.78 -12.76 21.75
C GLY A 504 -36.64 -13.70 21.33
N PRO A 505 -35.69 -13.99 22.23
CA PRO A 505 -34.29 -14.31 21.92
C PRO A 505 -34.17 -15.69 21.27
N ILE A 506 -34.15 -15.75 19.94
CA ILE A 506 -33.93 -17.03 19.26
C ILE A 506 -32.56 -17.09 18.58
N TYR A 507 -32.01 -15.98 18.06
CA TYR A 507 -30.58 -15.83 17.75
C TYR A 507 -30.23 -14.33 17.70
N ASP A 508 -28.99 -13.95 18.03
CA ASP A 508 -28.49 -12.60 17.73
C ASP A 508 -28.52 -12.43 16.20
N LEU A 509 -29.23 -11.40 15.72
CA LEU A 509 -29.36 -11.14 14.29
C LEU A 509 -27.98 -10.93 13.65
N GLU A 510 -27.04 -10.36 14.40
CA GLU A 510 -25.65 -10.16 13.96
C GLU A 510 -24.96 -11.51 13.70
N ASP A 511 -25.13 -12.49 14.59
CA ASP A 511 -24.60 -13.85 14.43
C ASP A 511 -25.21 -14.56 13.22
N VAL A 512 -26.50 -14.35 12.96
CA VAL A 512 -27.16 -14.95 11.80
C VAL A 512 -26.66 -14.32 10.51
N ILE A 513 -26.50 -12.99 10.47
CA ILE A 513 -25.92 -12.28 9.32
C ILE A 513 -24.49 -12.76 9.08
N ASN A 514 -23.65 -12.83 10.12
CA ASN A 514 -22.28 -13.32 10.02
C ASN A 514 -22.23 -14.77 9.53
N THR A 515 -23.13 -15.65 10.01
CA THR A 515 -23.24 -17.05 9.55
C THR A 515 -23.65 -17.15 8.08
N VAL A 516 -24.58 -16.32 7.63
CA VAL A 516 -24.99 -16.26 6.22
C VAL A 516 -23.83 -15.78 5.37
N LEU A 517 -23.17 -14.67 5.74
CA LEU A 517 -22.04 -14.12 5.01
C LEU A 517 -20.87 -15.11 4.94
N SER A 518 -20.51 -15.77 6.04
CA SER A 518 -19.40 -16.75 6.09
C SER A 518 -19.65 -17.97 5.20
N THR A 519 -20.87 -18.52 5.23
CA THR A 519 -21.20 -19.73 4.46
C THR A 519 -21.18 -19.48 2.95
N TYR A 520 -21.59 -18.29 2.53
CA TYR A 520 -21.55 -17.89 1.13
C TYR A 520 -20.16 -17.40 0.69
N GLY A 521 -19.14 -17.45 1.55
CA GLY A 521 -17.76 -17.06 1.21
C GLY A 521 -17.55 -15.54 1.17
N ILE A 522 -18.39 -14.77 1.88
CA ILE A 522 -18.29 -13.31 2.03
C ILE A 522 -17.46 -12.96 3.29
N SER A 523 -16.61 -13.87 3.77
CA SER A 523 -15.68 -13.65 4.88
C SER A 523 -14.33 -13.05 4.46
N LEU A 524 -14.07 -12.99 3.15
CA LEU A 524 -12.77 -12.62 2.58
C LEU A 524 -12.49 -11.12 2.73
N SER A 525 -11.31 -10.76 3.21
CA SER A 525 -10.86 -9.39 3.45
C SER A 525 -10.12 -8.83 2.25
N THR A 526 -10.87 -8.56 1.19
CA THR A 526 -10.32 -8.12 -0.11
C THR A 526 -9.82 -6.69 -0.11
N GLU A 527 -9.98 -5.95 0.97
CA GLU A 527 -9.39 -4.63 1.19
C GLU A 527 -7.94 -4.71 1.69
N SER A 528 -7.56 -5.78 2.39
CA SER A 528 -6.29 -5.90 3.11
C SER A 528 -5.40 -7.05 2.64
N ASP A 529 -5.96 -8.20 2.24
CA ASP A 529 -5.18 -9.35 1.73
C ASP A 529 -5.23 -9.44 0.20
N ILE A 530 -4.08 -9.75 -0.38
CA ILE A 530 -3.91 -10.07 -1.79
C ILE A 530 -4.47 -11.43 -2.18
N LYS A 531 -4.37 -12.47 -1.34
CA LYS A 531 -4.88 -13.81 -1.68
C LYS A 531 -6.40 -13.78 -1.85
N ASP A 532 -7.07 -13.13 -0.92
CA ASP A 532 -8.51 -12.94 -0.91
C ASP A 532 -8.99 -12.11 -2.11
N ALA A 533 -8.18 -11.15 -2.56
CA ALA A 533 -8.44 -10.34 -3.76
C ALA A 533 -8.68 -11.19 -5.01
N PHE A 534 -7.78 -12.13 -5.25
CA PHE A 534 -7.69 -12.97 -6.46
C PHE A 534 -8.51 -14.26 -6.34
N SER A 535 -9.18 -14.47 -5.22
CA SER A 535 -10.07 -15.61 -5.03
C SER A 535 -11.24 -15.56 -6.03
N PRO A 536 -11.66 -16.72 -6.57
CA PRO A 536 -12.82 -16.78 -7.45
C PRO A 536 -14.11 -16.50 -6.65
N LYS A 537 -14.80 -15.41 -6.97
CA LYS A 537 -16.00 -14.95 -6.25
C LYS A 537 -17.26 -15.14 -7.07
N TRP A 538 -18.35 -15.55 -6.41
CA TRP A 538 -19.67 -15.58 -7.03
C TRP A 538 -20.33 -14.19 -6.92
N MET A 539 -19.75 -13.21 -7.61
CA MET A 539 -20.03 -11.76 -7.43
C MET A 539 -21.52 -11.41 -7.46
N GLN A 540 -22.29 -11.98 -8.41
CA GLN A 540 -23.74 -11.74 -8.51
C GLN A 540 -24.51 -12.36 -7.35
N LEU A 541 -24.12 -13.54 -6.89
CA LEU A 541 -24.74 -14.18 -5.73
C LEU A 541 -24.43 -13.37 -4.46
N HIS A 542 -23.18 -12.97 -4.25
CA HIS A 542 -22.76 -12.20 -3.08
C HIS A 542 -23.49 -10.86 -3.01
N LYS A 543 -23.59 -10.14 -4.15
CA LYS A 543 -24.41 -8.92 -4.28
C LYS A 543 -25.86 -9.15 -3.88
N SER A 544 -26.49 -10.25 -4.33
CA SER A 544 -27.89 -10.55 -3.98
C SER A 544 -28.10 -10.82 -2.49
N ILE A 545 -27.12 -11.44 -1.83
CA ILE A 545 -27.16 -11.77 -0.40
C ILE A 545 -26.94 -10.52 0.43
N ILE A 546 -25.92 -9.72 0.11
CA ILE A 546 -25.64 -8.46 0.80
C ILE A 546 -26.84 -7.52 0.69
N LYS A 547 -27.46 -7.39 -0.50
CA LYS A 547 -28.69 -6.61 -0.67
C LYS A 547 -29.84 -7.15 0.19
N LEU A 548 -29.99 -8.47 0.34
CA LEU A 548 -31.01 -9.05 1.21
C LEU A 548 -30.76 -8.66 2.68
N CYS A 549 -29.51 -8.78 3.16
CA CYS A 549 -29.12 -8.38 4.50
C CYS A 549 -29.35 -6.89 4.75
N ILE A 550 -28.99 -6.02 3.79
CA ILE A 550 -29.24 -4.57 3.87
C ILE A 550 -30.73 -4.28 4.07
N ASN A 551 -31.60 -4.86 3.24
CA ASN A 551 -33.03 -4.64 3.35
C ASN A 551 -33.57 -5.08 4.72
N VAL A 552 -33.11 -6.22 5.23
CA VAL A 552 -33.58 -6.73 6.54
C VAL A 552 -33.08 -5.83 7.69
N CYS A 553 -31.84 -5.36 7.64
CA CYS A 553 -31.31 -4.43 8.64
C CYS A 553 -32.02 -3.06 8.59
N GLN A 554 -32.43 -2.61 7.40
CA GLN A 554 -33.22 -1.39 7.22
C GLN A 554 -34.59 -1.49 7.90
N GLU A 555 -35.29 -2.63 7.76
CA GLU A 555 -36.58 -2.86 8.42
C GLU A 555 -36.45 -2.90 9.96
N ILE A 556 -35.33 -3.44 10.46
CA ILE A 556 -35.05 -3.58 11.90
C ILE A 556 -34.41 -2.30 12.49
N GLN A 557 -34.16 -1.28 11.66
CA GLN A 557 -33.54 0.00 12.05
C GLN A 557 -32.10 -0.10 12.57
N ASP A 558 -31.37 -1.17 12.22
CA ASP A 558 -29.92 -1.24 12.47
C ASP A 558 -29.14 -0.52 11.36
N TYR A 559 -29.15 0.81 11.43
CA TYR A 559 -28.52 1.67 10.45
C TYR A 559 -26.99 1.54 10.41
N LYS A 560 -26.36 1.12 11.50
CA LYS A 560 -24.91 0.90 11.58
C LYS A 560 -24.50 -0.25 10.66
N THR A 561 -25.20 -1.37 10.73
CA THR A 561 -24.97 -2.54 9.88
C THR A 561 -25.33 -2.27 8.42
N VAL A 562 -26.36 -1.45 8.16
CA VAL A 562 -26.72 -1.02 6.79
C VAL A 562 -25.57 -0.27 6.13
N VAL A 563 -25.02 0.76 6.79
CA VAL A 563 -23.89 1.55 6.27
C VAL A 563 -22.66 0.65 6.05
N ALA A 564 -22.41 -0.29 6.96
CA ALA A 564 -21.31 -1.25 6.83
C ALA A 564 -21.43 -2.14 5.59
N LEU A 565 -22.61 -2.74 5.39
CA LEU A 565 -22.88 -3.63 4.26
C LEU A 565 -22.88 -2.87 2.92
N GLN A 566 -23.43 -1.65 2.87
CA GLN A 566 -23.40 -0.79 1.69
C GLN A 566 -21.96 -0.34 1.35
N SER A 567 -21.17 0.04 2.35
CA SER A 567 -19.76 0.38 2.17
C SER A 567 -18.96 -0.81 1.64
N MET A 568 -19.16 -1.99 2.23
CA MET A 568 -18.52 -3.24 1.78
C MET A 568 -18.89 -3.59 0.32
N LEU A 569 -20.11 -3.26 -0.13
CA LEU A 569 -20.53 -3.45 -1.51
C LEU A 569 -19.73 -2.57 -2.48
N LEU A 570 -19.45 -1.31 -2.12
CA LEU A 570 -18.61 -0.40 -2.91
C LEU A 570 -17.13 -0.80 -2.87
N THR A 571 -16.60 -1.27 -1.73
CA THR A 571 -15.19 -1.66 -1.61
C THR A 571 -14.86 -2.99 -2.29
N ARG A 572 -15.64 -4.06 -2.00
CA ARG A 572 -15.28 -5.44 -2.38
C ARG A 572 -15.92 -5.91 -3.69
N TYR A 573 -17.00 -5.26 -4.11
CA TYR A 573 -17.86 -5.72 -5.23
C TYR A 573 -18.10 -4.63 -6.28
N LEU A 574 -17.21 -3.65 -6.40
CA LEU A 574 -17.32 -2.54 -7.35
C LEU A 574 -17.59 -3.02 -8.79
N ASP A 575 -16.86 -4.04 -9.25
CA ASP A 575 -16.99 -4.61 -10.60
C ASP A 575 -18.37 -5.24 -10.89
N ALA A 576 -19.17 -5.52 -9.86
CA ALA A 576 -20.50 -6.09 -9.98
C ALA A 576 -21.63 -5.04 -9.96
N LEU A 577 -21.29 -3.76 -9.76
CA LEU A 577 -22.24 -2.65 -9.68
C LEU A 577 -22.20 -1.83 -10.97
N THR A 578 -23.38 -1.53 -11.50
CA THR A 578 -23.52 -0.53 -12.57
C THR A 578 -23.28 0.89 -12.05
N ASP A 579 -22.93 1.83 -12.92
CA ASP A 579 -22.71 3.24 -12.54
C ASP A 579 -23.92 3.83 -11.78
N ASN A 580 -25.15 3.54 -12.21
CA ASN A 580 -26.37 3.98 -11.52
C ASN A 580 -26.53 3.37 -10.13
N GLU A 581 -26.17 2.09 -9.97
CA GLU A 581 -26.19 1.45 -8.65
C GLU A 581 -25.14 2.04 -7.71
N GLN A 582 -23.96 2.38 -8.21
CA GLN A 582 -22.92 3.04 -7.40
C GLN A 582 -23.41 4.39 -6.86
N HIS A 583 -24.03 5.22 -7.70
CA HIS A 583 -24.61 6.50 -7.29
C HIS A 583 -25.69 6.32 -6.23
N ARG A 584 -26.60 5.36 -6.44
CA ARG A 584 -27.69 5.09 -5.49
C ARG A 584 -27.16 4.61 -4.13
N VAL A 585 -26.22 3.67 -4.12
CA VAL A 585 -25.62 3.17 -2.87
C VAL A 585 -24.89 4.29 -2.13
N PHE A 586 -24.15 5.13 -2.85
CA PHE A 586 -23.47 6.28 -2.24
C PHE A 586 -24.44 7.30 -1.64
N ALA A 587 -25.51 7.65 -2.35
CA ALA A 587 -26.54 8.56 -1.86
C ALA A 587 -27.25 8.00 -0.61
N GLU A 588 -27.58 6.70 -0.61
CA GLU A 588 -28.18 6.03 0.55
C GLU A 588 -27.23 6.03 1.76
N ILE A 589 -25.93 5.79 1.58
CA ILE A 589 -24.93 5.87 2.66
C ILE A 589 -24.92 7.28 3.27
N GLN A 590 -24.88 8.32 2.43
CA GLN A 590 -24.88 9.71 2.91
C GLN A 590 -26.18 10.03 3.66
N GLU A 591 -27.33 9.72 3.08
CA GLU A 591 -28.64 9.99 3.69
C GLU A 591 -28.77 9.31 5.06
N VAL A 592 -28.47 8.01 5.14
CA VAL A 592 -28.59 7.24 6.39
C VAL A 592 -27.58 7.73 7.43
N SER A 593 -26.34 8.00 7.03
CA SER A 593 -25.29 8.50 7.94
C SER A 593 -25.66 9.86 8.53
N HIS A 594 -26.18 10.79 7.72
CA HIS A 594 -26.61 12.11 8.19
C HIS A 594 -27.86 12.05 9.07
N LYS A 595 -28.89 11.34 8.61
CA LYS A 595 -30.19 11.29 9.29
C LYS A 595 -30.13 10.62 10.66
N HIS A 596 -29.25 9.63 10.82
CA HIS A 596 -29.14 8.83 12.04
C HIS A 596 -27.81 9.04 12.79
N ALA A 597 -27.02 10.04 12.40
CA ALA A 597 -25.73 10.38 13.02
C ALA A 597 -24.76 9.18 13.18
N VAL A 598 -24.74 8.29 12.19
CA VAL A 598 -23.88 7.10 12.22
C VAL A 598 -22.46 7.49 11.75
N PRO A 599 -21.40 7.20 12.53
CA PRO A 599 -20.03 7.47 12.12
C PRO A 599 -19.66 6.59 10.93
N THR A 600 -19.46 7.22 9.78
CA THR A 600 -19.13 6.54 8.52
C THR A 600 -17.67 6.81 8.16
N PHE A 601 -16.98 5.77 7.70
CA PHE A 601 -15.62 5.81 7.18
C PHE A 601 -15.65 5.71 5.66
N TYR A 602 -14.71 6.36 4.97
CA TYR A 602 -14.66 6.30 3.51
C TYR A 602 -14.15 4.94 3.03
N PHE A 603 -14.84 4.39 2.04
CA PHE A 603 -14.79 2.96 1.69
C PHE A 603 -13.70 2.55 0.68
N ASP A 604 -12.99 3.48 0.02
CA ASP A 604 -11.79 3.13 -0.79
C ASP A 604 -10.51 3.24 0.06
N PRO A 605 -9.89 2.11 0.45
CA PRO A 605 -8.67 2.12 1.26
C PRO A 605 -7.43 2.59 0.49
N PHE A 606 -7.48 2.67 -0.85
CA PHE A 606 -6.35 3.00 -1.71
C PHE A 606 -6.41 4.43 -2.26
N LEU A 607 -7.19 5.32 -1.62
CA LEU A 607 -7.39 6.70 -2.06
C LEU A 607 -6.07 7.44 -2.33
N LEU A 608 -5.10 7.33 -1.42
CA LEU A 608 -3.82 8.05 -1.48
C LEU A 608 -2.79 7.24 -2.27
N ARG A 609 -2.37 7.76 -3.43
CA ARG A 609 -1.43 7.09 -4.35
C ARG A 609 0.01 7.62 -4.27
N GLY A 610 0.19 8.83 -3.77
CA GLY A 610 1.51 9.46 -3.69
C GLY A 610 1.47 10.81 -2.98
N VAL A 611 2.54 11.14 -2.29
CA VAL A 611 2.78 12.46 -1.72
C VAL A 611 4.20 12.86 -2.13
N TYR A 612 4.34 13.96 -2.86
CA TYR A 612 5.61 14.42 -3.37
C TYR A 612 5.85 15.86 -2.98
N LEU A 613 7.07 16.18 -2.54
CA LEU A 613 7.49 17.55 -2.31
C LEU A 613 7.80 18.23 -3.65
N VAL A 614 7.14 19.35 -3.93
CA VAL A 614 7.49 20.21 -5.07
C VAL A 614 8.75 20.98 -4.71
N ARG A 615 9.74 20.98 -5.60
CA ARG A 615 11.02 21.66 -5.34
C ARG A 615 10.77 23.16 -5.16
N PRO A 616 11.17 23.76 -4.03
CA PRO A 616 11.09 25.20 -3.87
C PRO A 616 12.06 25.89 -4.84
N PRO A 617 11.80 27.15 -5.25
CA PRO A 617 12.62 27.87 -6.22
C PRO A 617 14.05 28.16 -5.73
N ASN A 618 14.26 28.27 -4.41
CA ASN A 618 15.58 28.47 -3.81
C ASN A 618 15.76 27.60 -2.55
N PRO A 619 16.02 26.29 -2.71
CA PRO A 619 16.16 25.38 -1.59
C PRO A 619 17.45 25.70 -0.81
N PRO A 620 17.40 25.69 0.54
CA PRO A 620 18.61 25.83 1.35
C PRO A 620 19.51 24.60 1.14
N LYS A 621 20.81 24.83 0.96
CA LYS A 621 21.83 23.80 0.80
C LYS A 621 22.65 23.67 2.07
N LYS A 622 22.89 22.43 2.50
CA LYS A 622 23.77 22.15 3.63
C LYS A 622 25.22 22.38 3.22
N GLN A 623 25.92 23.29 3.88
CA GLN A 623 27.37 23.47 3.70
C GLN A 623 28.16 22.68 4.74
N THR A 624 29.30 22.13 4.31
CA THR A 624 30.24 21.44 5.22
C THR A 624 31.21 22.49 5.78
N LYS A 625 31.44 22.50 7.11
CA LYS A 625 32.23 23.51 7.86
C LYS A 625 33.61 23.86 7.26
N THR A 626 34.19 23.01 6.43
CA THR A 626 35.46 23.24 5.72
C THR A 626 35.41 24.37 4.68
N ALA A 627 34.21 24.78 4.22
CA ALA A 627 34.05 25.84 3.23
C ALA A 627 33.98 27.26 3.83
N LEU A 628 33.44 27.41 5.05
CA LEU A 628 33.11 28.72 5.64
C LEU A 628 34.21 29.32 6.54
N ILE A 629 35.13 28.51 7.07
CA ILE A 629 36.11 28.95 8.08
C ILE A 629 37.45 29.40 7.46
N ASN A 630 37.74 29.04 6.21
CA ASN A 630 38.97 29.44 5.55
C ASN A 630 38.81 30.76 4.80
N ASN A 631 38.94 31.88 5.53
CA ASN A 631 39.33 33.20 4.99
C ASN A 631 40.78 33.18 4.43
N LYS A 632 41.13 32.16 3.65
CA LYS A 632 42.26 32.20 2.71
C LYS A 632 41.64 32.45 1.33
N PRO A 633 42.27 33.24 0.44
CA PRO A 633 41.81 33.34 -0.94
C PRO A 633 41.84 31.92 -1.53
N ALA A 634 40.68 31.28 -1.53
CA ALA A 634 40.52 29.94 -2.06
C ALA A 634 40.94 30.03 -3.53
N ASN A 635 41.88 29.16 -3.92
CA ASN A 635 42.24 28.99 -5.33
C ASN A 635 40.94 28.93 -6.15
N PRO A 636 40.81 29.77 -7.20
CA PRO A 636 39.62 29.76 -8.01
C PRO A 636 39.51 28.39 -8.65
N VAL A 637 38.45 27.67 -8.27
CA VAL A 637 37.80 26.69 -9.13
C VAL A 637 38.71 25.53 -9.56
N ILE A 638 39.22 24.75 -8.60
CA ILE A 638 39.70 23.40 -8.91
C ILE A 638 38.53 22.43 -8.67
N TYR A 639 37.80 22.13 -9.75
CA TYR A 639 36.95 20.94 -9.78
C TYR A 639 37.85 19.71 -9.64
N ASN A 640 37.72 18.98 -8.53
CA ASN A 640 38.38 17.70 -8.35
C ASN A 640 37.49 16.60 -8.98
N PRO A 641 37.87 16.01 -10.12
CA PRO A 641 37.06 15.01 -10.82
C PRO A 641 37.00 13.65 -10.08
N TYR A 642 37.77 13.48 -9.00
CA TYR A 642 37.74 12.27 -8.16
C TYR A 642 36.85 12.38 -6.93
N THR A 643 36.38 13.58 -6.57
CA THR A 643 35.26 13.72 -5.63
C THR A 643 33.95 13.47 -6.36
N LYS A 644 33.67 12.19 -6.64
CA LYS A 644 32.29 11.73 -6.83
C LYS A 644 31.59 11.79 -5.48
N THR A 645 31.19 12.97 -5.04
CA THR A 645 30.04 13.08 -4.16
C THR A 645 28.82 13.10 -5.08
N GLU A 646 28.23 11.94 -5.29
CA GLU A 646 26.78 11.84 -5.49
C GLU A 646 26.12 12.33 -4.20
N ALA A 647 26.24 13.63 -3.91
CA ALA A 647 25.38 14.27 -2.93
C ALA A 647 24.01 14.29 -3.59
N VAL A 648 23.20 13.28 -3.27
CA VAL A 648 21.76 13.35 -3.50
C VAL A 648 21.32 14.68 -2.88
N GLU A 649 20.99 15.67 -3.72
CA GLU A 649 20.49 16.97 -3.27
C GLU A 649 19.22 16.70 -2.46
N LYS A 650 19.37 16.61 -1.13
CA LYS A 650 18.26 16.50 -0.21
C LYS A 650 17.52 17.83 -0.23
N ASN A 651 16.23 17.79 -0.52
CA ASN A 651 15.37 18.96 -0.41
C ASN A 651 15.02 19.18 1.06
N TYR A 652 15.59 20.22 1.66
CA TYR A 652 15.27 20.64 3.02
C TYR A 652 14.07 21.60 3.02
N LEU A 653 13.17 21.44 3.98
CA LEU A 653 12.09 22.40 4.24
C LEU A 653 12.48 23.36 5.35
N VAL A 654 12.03 24.60 5.30
CA VAL A 654 12.33 25.60 6.35
C VAL A 654 11.13 25.77 7.26
N LYS A 655 11.37 25.70 8.57
CA LYS A 655 10.36 25.97 9.59
C LYS A 655 9.71 27.33 9.36
N GLY A 656 8.38 27.34 9.30
CA GLY A 656 7.60 28.56 9.16
C GLY A 656 7.45 29.09 7.72
N GLU A 657 8.08 28.49 6.72
CA GLU A 657 7.93 28.87 5.32
C GLU A 657 6.89 28.01 4.58
N LEU A 658 6.29 28.59 3.54
CA LEU A 658 5.31 27.90 2.71
C LEU A 658 5.98 26.93 1.74
N SER A 659 5.54 25.68 1.76
CA SER A 659 6.03 24.59 0.93
C SER A 659 4.88 23.90 0.22
N GLU A 660 5.05 23.62 -1.07
CA GLU A 660 4.02 23.00 -1.89
C GLU A 660 4.19 21.48 -1.97
N PHE A 661 3.12 20.75 -1.69
CA PHE A 661 3.04 19.31 -1.81
C PHE A 661 2.11 18.93 -2.95
N LEU A 662 2.53 17.93 -3.72
CA LEU A 662 1.72 17.28 -4.74
C LEU A 662 1.15 15.98 -4.18
N VAL A 663 -0.14 15.97 -3.86
CA VAL A 663 -0.86 14.80 -3.35
C VAL A 663 -1.62 14.14 -4.49
N VAL A 664 -1.36 12.87 -4.76
CA VAL A 664 -2.02 12.09 -5.80
C VAL A 664 -3.13 11.26 -5.16
N VAL A 665 -4.36 11.56 -5.54
CA VAL A 665 -5.56 10.86 -5.06
C VAL A 665 -6.27 10.16 -6.21
N GLN A 666 -6.90 9.02 -5.93
CA GLN A 666 -7.74 8.33 -6.90
C GLN A 666 -9.22 8.39 -6.53
N ASN A 667 -10.07 8.26 -7.52
CA ASN A 667 -11.49 7.99 -7.37
C ASN A 667 -11.90 6.91 -8.39
N PRO A 668 -12.05 5.64 -7.97
CA PRO A 668 -12.45 4.57 -8.88
C PRO A 668 -13.96 4.55 -9.18
N PHE A 669 -14.76 5.34 -8.47
CA PHE A 669 -16.22 5.28 -8.53
C PHE A 669 -16.80 6.16 -9.65
N ALA A 670 -18.04 5.86 -10.03
CA ALA A 670 -18.77 6.61 -11.06
C ALA A 670 -19.32 7.97 -10.59
N PHE A 671 -19.13 8.36 -9.33
CA PHE A 671 -19.58 9.63 -8.74
C PHE A 671 -18.40 10.50 -8.27
N PRO A 672 -18.55 11.84 -8.20
CA PRO A 672 -17.50 12.72 -7.70
C PRO A 672 -17.36 12.59 -6.18
N ILE A 673 -16.14 12.76 -5.68
CA ILE A 673 -15.86 12.82 -4.23
C ILE A 673 -15.28 14.19 -3.88
N THR A 674 -15.62 14.69 -2.70
CA THR A 674 -15.16 15.99 -2.22
C THR A 674 -14.29 15.78 -1.00
N ILE A 675 -13.03 16.20 -1.07
CA ILE A 675 -12.15 16.23 0.09
C ILE A 675 -12.43 17.54 0.82
N ASN A 676 -12.93 17.45 2.05
CA ASN A 676 -13.27 18.60 2.89
C ASN A 676 -12.13 19.01 3.83
N ASP A 677 -11.25 18.07 4.18
CA ASP A 677 -10.10 18.34 5.03
C ASP A 677 -8.95 17.38 4.74
N ILE A 678 -7.72 17.89 4.77
CA ILE A 678 -6.49 17.11 4.62
C ILE A 678 -5.57 17.55 5.75
N LYS A 679 -4.94 16.60 6.45
CA LYS A 679 -3.98 16.85 7.51
C LYS A 679 -2.75 15.99 7.30
N ILE A 680 -1.61 16.67 7.14
CA ILE A 680 -0.28 16.06 7.09
C ILE A 680 0.34 16.26 8.49
N PRO A 681 0.91 15.22 9.11
CA PRO A 681 1.53 15.34 10.43
C PRO A 681 2.57 16.47 10.50
N ASN A 682 2.54 17.28 11.57
CA ASN A 682 3.46 18.40 11.84
C ASN A 682 3.47 19.56 10.84
N MET A 683 2.46 19.63 9.96
CA MET A 683 2.31 20.66 8.93
C MET A 683 0.97 21.37 9.07
N ASP A 684 0.96 22.69 8.93
CA ASP A 684 -0.26 23.48 8.79
C ASP A 684 -0.65 23.59 7.31
N ILE A 685 -1.94 23.54 6.98
CA ILE A 685 -2.43 23.48 5.59
C ILE A 685 -3.38 24.64 5.32
N PHE A 686 -3.16 25.35 4.21
CA PHE A 686 -3.92 26.57 3.87
C PHE A 686 -5.10 26.33 2.92
N ARG A 687 -5.12 25.21 2.19
CA ARG A 687 -6.21 24.85 1.27
C ARG A 687 -6.64 23.40 1.49
N ASN A 688 -7.89 23.23 1.93
CA ASN A 688 -8.35 21.94 2.46
C ASN A 688 -9.53 21.35 1.67
N HIS A 689 -10.06 22.08 0.68
CA HIS A 689 -11.23 21.68 -0.08
C HIS A 689 -10.91 21.41 -1.57
N PHE A 690 -11.18 20.19 -2.03
CA PHE A 690 -10.93 19.74 -3.39
C PHE A 690 -12.03 18.80 -3.88
N THR A 691 -12.39 18.85 -5.16
CA THR A 691 -13.31 17.89 -5.78
C THR A 691 -12.54 17.00 -6.74
N VAL A 692 -12.69 15.68 -6.59
CA VAL A 692 -12.04 14.66 -7.42
C VAL A 692 -13.07 14.06 -8.36
N ALA A 693 -12.79 14.13 -9.66
CA ALA A 693 -13.70 13.66 -10.69
C ALA A 693 -13.94 12.13 -10.62
N PRO A 694 -15.11 11.63 -11.08
CA PRO A 694 -15.36 10.20 -11.22
C PRO A 694 -14.30 9.48 -12.05
N LYS A 695 -14.01 8.21 -11.72
CA LYS A 695 -13.12 7.31 -12.49
C LYS A 695 -11.78 7.96 -12.89
N SER A 696 -11.16 8.69 -11.96
CA SER A 696 -9.97 9.51 -12.24
C SER A 696 -8.87 9.34 -11.20
N VAL A 697 -7.64 9.71 -11.58
CA VAL A 697 -6.51 9.91 -10.66
C VAL A 697 -6.06 11.35 -10.83
N GLN A 698 -6.19 12.14 -9.77
CA GLN A 698 -5.96 13.58 -9.79
C GLN A 698 -4.77 13.96 -8.91
N LYS A 699 -3.99 14.93 -9.39
CA LYS A 699 -2.87 15.52 -8.67
C LYS A 699 -3.35 16.83 -8.04
N ILE A 700 -3.26 16.92 -6.71
CA ILE A 700 -3.72 18.05 -5.93
C ILE A 700 -2.50 18.78 -5.37
N HIS A 701 -2.43 20.08 -5.63
CA HIS A 701 -1.41 20.97 -5.09
C HIS A 701 -1.89 21.53 -3.75
N ILE A 702 -1.13 21.26 -2.69
CA ILE A 702 -1.44 21.64 -1.32
C ILE A 702 -0.31 22.53 -0.80
N LEU A 703 -0.68 23.73 -0.37
CA LEU A 703 0.23 24.65 0.29
C LEU A 703 0.28 24.34 1.78
N THR A 704 1.47 24.08 2.30
CA THR A 704 1.70 23.66 3.69
C THR A 704 2.76 24.53 4.37
N LYS A 705 2.77 24.57 5.70
CA LYS A 705 3.79 25.26 6.51
C LYS A 705 4.27 24.33 7.63
N PRO A 706 5.57 23.96 7.66
CA PRO A 706 6.14 23.17 8.74
C PRO A 706 6.10 23.92 10.08
N LEU A 707 5.58 23.28 11.11
CA LEU A 707 5.43 23.86 12.45
C LEU A 707 6.65 23.61 13.36
N LYS A 708 7.33 22.48 13.15
CA LYS A 708 8.50 22.05 13.92
C LYS A 708 9.64 21.69 12.98
N ASP A 709 10.87 21.95 13.41
CA ASP A 709 12.11 21.46 12.82
C ASP A 709 12.37 20.01 13.26
N GLY A 710 13.11 19.25 12.44
CA GLY A 710 13.43 17.84 12.66
C GLY A 710 13.24 16.94 11.43
N HIS A 711 13.52 15.65 11.63
CA HIS A 711 13.29 14.60 10.64
C HIS A 711 11.86 14.05 10.77
N PHE A 712 11.09 14.09 9.69
CA PHE A 712 9.72 13.59 9.65
C PHE A 712 9.55 12.49 8.61
N GLU A 713 8.89 11.42 8.99
CA GLU A 713 8.48 10.33 8.09
C GLU A 713 6.96 10.35 7.96
N ILE A 714 6.49 10.57 6.73
CA ILE A 714 5.06 10.60 6.41
C ILE A 714 4.71 9.27 5.74
N GLU A 715 4.16 8.35 6.53
CA GLU A 715 3.61 7.08 6.05
C GLU A 715 2.14 7.20 5.62
N SER A 716 1.42 8.15 6.22
CA SER A 716 -0.02 8.32 6.01
C SER A 716 -0.46 9.77 6.15
N VAL A 717 -1.59 10.09 5.50
CA VAL A 717 -2.23 11.41 5.54
C VAL A 717 -3.66 11.24 6.03
N THR A 718 -4.09 12.07 6.96
CA THR A 718 -5.47 12.03 7.47
C THR A 718 -6.36 12.87 6.56
N ILE A 719 -7.40 12.26 5.98
CA ILE A 719 -8.26 12.92 5.00
C ILE A 719 -9.73 12.78 5.46
N ARG A 720 -10.51 13.85 5.32
CA ARG A 720 -11.97 13.87 5.49
C ARG A 720 -12.63 14.00 4.12
N ILE A 721 -13.45 13.02 3.77
CA ILE A 721 -14.13 12.96 2.47
C ILE A 721 -15.62 13.16 2.71
N ASN A 722 -16.19 14.13 2.02
CA ASN A 722 -17.54 14.64 2.26
C ASN A 722 -17.72 14.89 3.76
N ASP A 723 -18.87 14.48 4.30
CA ASP A 723 -19.19 14.62 5.73
C ASP A 723 -18.90 13.34 6.53
N PHE A 724 -18.03 12.47 6.00
CA PHE A 724 -17.58 11.27 6.70
C PHE A 724 -16.51 11.59 7.75
N THR A 725 -16.21 10.60 8.58
CA THR A 725 -15.21 10.69 9.65
C THR A 725 -13.81 10.82 9.05
N SER A 726 -12.95 11.63 9.68
CA SER A 726 -11.53 11.71 9.31
C SER A 726 -10.82 10.40 9.62
N GLN A 727 -10.10 9.86 8.63
CA GLN A 727 -9.33 8.62 8.77
C GLN A 727 -7.95 8.74 8.12
N PRO A 728 -6.93 8.00 8.59
CA PRO A 728 -5.63 7.96 7.96
C PRO A 728 -5.69 7.17 6.65
N PHE A 729 -4.92 7.58 5.65
CA PHE A 729 -4.68 6.82 4.41
C PHE A 729 -3.18 6.62 4.21
N ARG A 730 -2.73 5.38 4.08
CA ARG A 730 -1.34 5.04 3.73
C ARG A 730 -1.07 5.32 2.25
N ILE A 731 0.18 5.66 1.91
CA ILE A 731 0.59 5.95 0.52
C ILE A 731 0.69 4.64 -0.27
N ALA A 732 -0.29 4.37 -1.14
CA ALA A 732 -0.44 3.12 -1.89
C ALA A 732 0.20 3.18 -3.29
N LYS A 733 1.41 2.62 -3.46
CA LYS A 733 2.22 2.73 -4.69
C LYS A 733 1.80 1.75 -5.79
N SER A 734 1.94 0.45 -5.53
CA SER A 734 1.67 -0.62 -6.50
C SER A 734 1.10 -1.84 -5.81
N GLN A 735 0.15 -2.52 -6.45
CA GLN A 735 -0.34 -3.80 -5.93
C GLN A 735 0.82 -4.79 -5.86
N LYS A 736 0.93 -5.54 -4.76
CA LYS A 736 1.90 -6.63 -4.65
C LYS A 736 1.60 -7.66 -5.75
N VAL A 737 2.64 -8.26 -6.34
CA VAL A 737 2.44 -9.33 -7.34
C VAL A 737 2.66 -10.68 -6.66
N LYS A 738 1.63 -11.54 -6.63
CA LYS A 738 1.78 -12.96 -6.27
C LYS A 738 1.27 -13.83 -7.41
N HIS A 739 2.09 -14.80 -7.82
CA HIS A 739 1.62 -15.95 -8.58
C HIS A 739 0.69 -16.78 -7.69
N VAL A 740 -0.60 -16.80 -8.01
CA VAL A 740 -1.60 -17.58 -7.27
C VAL A 740 -1.34 -19.06 -7.53
N LYS A 741 -0.70 -19.76 -6.59
CA LYS A 741 -0.77 -21.23 -6.51
C LYS A 741 -2.22 -21.59 -6.17
N LYS A 742 -2.80 -22.59 -6.85
CA LYS A 742 -4.12 -23.15 -6.54
C LYS A 742 -4.19 -23.51 -5.05
N LEU A 743 -4.94 -22.75 -4.26
CA LEU A 743 -5.10 -22.99 -2.82
C LEU A 743 -6.10 -24.12 -2.56
N LYS A 744 -5.60 -25.20 -1.95
CA LYS A 744 -6.36 -26.20 -1.18
C LYS A 744 -6.12 -25.95 0.31
N GLU A 745 -6.52 -24.81 0.84
CA GLU A 745 -6.52 -24.60 2.30
C GLU A 745 -7.90 -24.08 2.72
N LYS A 746 -8.52 -24.81 3.66
CA LYS A 746 -9.67 -24.31 4.42
C LYS A 746 -9.14 -23.22 5.34
N GLN A 747 -9.40 -21.96 5.03
CA GLN A 747 -9.18 -20.86 5.98
C GLN A 747 -10.15 -21.02 7.16
N GLU A 748 -9.66 -20.77 8.36
CA GLU A 748 -10.46 -20.62 9.57
C GLU A 748 -11.43 -19.45 9.39
N GLN A 749 -12.72 -19.71 9.65
CA GLN A 749 -13.77 -18.71 9.50
C GLN A 749 -13.69 -17.74 10.68
N THR A 750 -13.41 -16.46 10.39
CA THR A 750 -13.54 -15.38 11.37
C THR A 750 -15.02 -15.21 11.73
N THR A 751 -15.31 -15.16 13.03
CA THR A 751 -16.69 -15.09 13.55
C THR A 751 -17.33 -13.71 13.32
N ASN A 752 -16.54 -12.63 13.22
CA ASN A 752 -17.06 -11.26 13.12
C ASN A 752 -16.59 -10.51 11.85
N ILE A 753 -17.19 -10.83 10.70
CA ILE A 753 -16.80 -10.34 9.36
C ILE A 753 -16.93 -8.81 9.24
N LEU A 754 -18.03 -8.24 9.71
CA LEU A 754 -18.34 -6.81 9.55
C LEU A 754 -17.46 -5.93 10.46
N SER A 755 -17.18 -6.40 11.68
CA SER A 755 -16.28 -5.70 12.60
C SER A 755 -14.85 -5.65 12.03
N ALA A 756 -14.35 -6.78 11.48
CA ALA A 756 -13.02 -6.86 10.88
C ALA A 756 -12.90 -5.91 9.67
N TYR A 757 -13.93 -5.85 8.82
CA TYR A 757 -13.99 -4.90 7.71
C TYR A 757 -13.86 -3.45 8.20
N MET A 758 -14.64 -3.04 9.21
CA MET A 758 -14.59 -1.69 9.75
C MET A 758 -13.23 -1.35 10.35
N THR A 759 -12.60 -2.28 11.07
CA THR A 759 -11.24 -2.10 11.61
C THR A 759 -10.21 -1.94 10.50
N ASN A 760 -10.32 -2.71 9.41
CA ASN A 760 -9.40 -2.61 8.27
C ASN A 760 -9.48 -1.24 7.57
N ILE A 761 -10.71 -0.72 7.38
CA ILE A 761 -10.91 0.60 6.75
C ILE A 761 -10.41 1.73 7.66
N ASN A 762 -10.79 1.71 8.94
CA ASN A 762 -10.39 2.76 9.90
C ASN A 762 -8.86 2.83 10.10
N SER A 763 -8.19 1.68 10.15
CA SER A 763 -6.73 1.61 10.33
C SER A 763 -5.91 1.73 9.04
N SER A 764 -6.56 1.85 7.87
CA SER A 764 -5.90 1.79 6.55
C SER A 764 -4.98 0.55 6.42
N ASN A 765 -5.51 -0.61 6.78
CA ASN A 765 -4.75 -1.87 6.74
C ASN A 765 -4.64 -2.39 5.30
N ILE A 766 -3.63 -1.92 4.57
CA ILE A 766 -3.37 -2.29 3.17
C ILE A 766 -2.03 -2.99 2.94
N LEU A 767 -1.28 -3.25 4.01
CA LEU A 767 0.13 -3.67 3.95
C LEU A 767 0.33 -5.00 3.21
N ASP A 768 -0.57 -5.96 3.37
CA ASP A 768 -0.48 -7.25 2.67
C ASP A 768 -0.98 -7.18 1.22
N ARG A 769 -1.69 -6.11 0.85
CA ARG A 769 -2.27 -5.92 -0.48
C ARG A 769 -1.42 -5.08 -1.43
N VAL A 770 -0.74 -4.04 -0.93
CA VAL A 770 -0.05 -3.04 -1.74
C VAL A 770 1.33 -2.75 -1.14
N ASP A 771 2.29 -2.42 -2.00
CA ASP A 771 3.55 -1.82 -1.57
C ASP A 771 3.29 -0.37 -1.16
N THR A 772 3.59 -0.04 0.10
CA THR A 772 3.44 1.31 0.64
C THR A 772 4.72 2.12 0.48
N ASP A 773 4.57 3.42 0.27
CA ASP A 773 5.70 4.37 0.23
C ASP A 773 5.76 5.20 1.52
N THR A 774 6.93 5.73 1.85
CA THR A 774 7.15 6.63 2.99
C THR A 774 7.91 7.85 2.52
N LEU A 775 7.34 9.04 2.71
CA LEU A 775 8.02 10.29 2.36
C LEU A 775 8.84 10.78 3.55
N THR A 776 10.17 10.81 3.40
CA THR A 776 11.11 11.35 4.39
C THR A 776 11.37 12.83 4.12
N ILE A 777 11.22 13.67 5.15
CA ILE A 777 11.37 15.13 5.05
C ILE A 777 12.28 15.62 6.17
N ASP A 778 13.29 16.41 5.79
CA ASP A 778 14.21 17.06 6.72
C ASP A 778 13.80 18.54 6.83
N VAL A 779 13.16 18.93 7.93
CA VAL A 779 12.79 20.33 8.20
C VAL A 779 13.89 20.98 9.04
N ILE A 780 14.48 22.05 8.53
CA ILE A 780 15.54 22.81 9.18
C ILE A 780 14.96 24.02 9.94
N PRO A 781 15.73 24.60 10.90
CA PRO A 781 15.35 25.83 11.59
C PRO A 781 15.07 26.99 10.64
N ALA A 782 14.37 28.02 11.14
CA ALA A 782 14.05 29.22 10.37
C ALA A 782 15.32 29.82 9.73
N GLN A 783 15.26 30.10 8.43
CA GLN A 783 16.39 30.63 7.66
C GLN A 783 16.15 32.09 7.28
N PRO A 784 17.23 32.87 7.07
CA PRO A 784 17.09 34.25 6.65
C PRO A 784 16.54 34.39 5.23
N SER A 785 16.01 35.57 4.90
CA SER A 785 15.49 35.92 3.58
C SER A 785 16.10 37.23 3.11
N LEU A 786 16.99 37.15 2.12
CA LEU A 786 17.72 38.30 1.59
C LEU A 786 17.15 38.74 0.25
N GLN A 787 16.94 40.04 0.07
CA GLN A 787 16.46 40.65 -1.17
C GLN A 787 17.39 41.80 -1.61
N VAL A 788 17.61 41.93 -2.92
CA VAL A 788 18.25 43.13 -3.48
C VAL A 788 17.17 44.15 -3.83
N LEU A 789 17.30 45.38 -3.33
CA LEU A 789 16.30 46.45 -3.53
C LEU A 789 16.49 47.24 -4.83
N ASN A 790 17.74 47.34 -5.32
CA ASN A 790 18.07 48.07 -6.55
C ASN A 790 18.65 47.14 -7.61
N SER A 791 18.30 47.38 -8.88
CA SER A 791 18.88 46.67 -10.01
C SER A 791 20.10 47.43 -10.55
N PRO A 792 21.23 46.76 -10.85
CA PRO A 792 22.37 47.42 -11.47
C PRO A 792 22.05 47.84 -12.91
N ASP A 793 22.46 49.05 -13.30
CA ASP A 793 22.30 49.54 -14.67
C ASP A 793 23.20 48.77 -15.65
N PRO A 794 22.79 48.57 -16.91
CA PRO A 794 23.64 47.98 -17.94
C PRO A 794 24.90 48.82 -18.17
N LEU A 795 26.07 48.19 -18.10
CA LEU A 795 27.36 48.85 -18.24
C LEU A 795 27.95 48.65 -19.63
N MET A 796 28.45 49.73 -20.22
CA MET A 796 29.28 49.70 -21.42
C MET A 796 30.72 50.05 -21.01
N LEU A 797 31.63 49.10 -21.14
CA LEU A 797 33.03 49.24 -20.72
C LEU A 797 33.96 49.05 -21.91
N LEU A 798 35.15 49.64 -21.81
CA LEU A 798 36.26 49.36 -22.70
C LEU A 798 37.21 48.37 -22.03
N GLU A 799 37.86 47.52 -22.83
CA GLU A 799 38.87 46.58 -22.35
C GLU A 799 39.97 47.30 -21.57
N GLY A 800 40.18 46.86 -20.32
CA GLY A 800 41.12 47.47 -19.37
C GLY A 800 40.56 48.62 -18.54
N GLY A 801 39.32 49.08 -18.79
CA GLY A 801 38.66 50.13 -18.00
C GLY A 801 37.96 49.59 -16.74
N THR A 802 37.75 50.47 -15.74
CA THR A 802 37.09 50.12 -14.47
C THR A 802 35.87 50.99 -14.20
N HIS A 803 34.82 50.43 -13.58
CA HIS A 803 33.62 51.17 -13.17
C HIS A 803 33.10 50.69 -11.82
N ARG A 804 32.60 51.61 -10.99
CA ARG A 804 32.07 51.31 -9.65
C ARG A 804 30.55 51.35 -9.63
N LEU A 805 29.91 50.42 -8.92
CA LEU A 805 28.46 50.35 -8.72
C LEU A 805 28.13 49.89 -7.30
N SER A 806 26.91 50.15 -6.84
CA SER A 806 26.44 49.78 -5.50
C SER A 806 25.12 48.99 -5.54
N LEU A 807 25.01 47.97 -4.69
CA LEU A 807 23.80 47.17 -4.48
C LEU A 807 23.30 47.32 -3.04
N ILE A 808 22.00 47.36 -2.83
CA ILE A 808 21.36 47.48 -1.51
C ILE A 808 20.74 46.13 -1.17
N LEU A 809 21.27 45.47 -0.14
CA LEU A 809 20.82 44.18 0.38
C LEU A 809 19.95 44.40 1.61
N LYS A 810 18.74 43.84 1.61
CA LYS A 810 17.80 43.91 2.74
C LYS A 810 17.51 42.51 3.28
N ASN A 811 17.68 42.32 4.59
CA ASN A 811 17.20 41.13 5.27
C ASN A 811 15.72 41.30 5.63
N ASN A 812 14.82 40.54 5.01
CA ASN A 812 13.37 40.63 5.26
C ASN A 812 12.88 39.68 6.37
N SER A 813 13.79 39.03 7.08
CA SER A 813 13.47 37.99 8.06
C SER A 813 13.84 38.40 9.49
N PRO A 814 13.23 37.77 10.51
CA PRO A 814 13.60 37.97 11.91
C PRO A 814 14.91 37.24 12.31
N VAL A 815 15.57 36.56 11.37
CA VAL A 815 16.80 35.79 11.60
C VAL A 815 17.97 36.55 10.99
N SER A 816 19.08 36.72 11.72
CA SER A 816 20.27 37.39 11.19
C SER A 816 20.96 36.55 10.12
N VAL A 817 21.55 37.22 9.12
CA VAL A 817 22.47 36.58 8.19
C VAL A 817 23.86 36.63 8.81
N ASN A 818 24.43 35.49 9.19
CA ASN A 818 25.79 35.40 9.76
C ASN A 818 26.74 34.49 8.96
N ALA A 819 26.22 33.80 7.95
CA ALA A 819 27.01 33.15 6.92
C ALA A 819 26.75 33.90 5.61
N LEU A 820 27.74 34.64 5.12
CA LEU A 820 27.67 35.41 3.88
C LEU A 820 28.95 35.17 3.06
N ASP A 821 28.80 34.66 1.85
CA ASP A 821 29.89 34.46 0.90
C ASP A 821 29.48 34.98 -0.49
N PHE A 822 30.48 35.37 -1.28
CA PHE A 822 30.27 35.98 -2.58
C PHE A 822 31.00 35.20 -3.68
N THR A 823 30.23 34.74 -4.65
CA THR A 823 30.74 34.05 -5.83
C THR A 823 30.54 34.93 -7.06
N VAL A 824 31.58 35.01 -7.90
CA VAL A 824 31.53 35.79 -9.14
C VAL A 824 31.61 34.84 -10.32
N TRP A 825 30.63 34.93 -11.21
CA TRP A 825 30.66 34.28 -12.51
C TRP A 825 30.67 35.32 -13.63
N ASP A 826 31.41 35.05 -14.70
CA ASP A 826 31.32 35.83 -15.93
C ASP A 826 31.23 34.93 -17.16
N SER A 827 30.70 35.49 -18.25
CA SER A 827 30.50 34.81 -19.53
C SER A 827 31.76 34.27 -20.22
N THR A 828 32.96 34.61 -19.75
CA THR A 828 34.23 34.09 -20.31
C THR A 828 34.71 32.83 -19.57
N LEU A 829 34.22 32.55 -18.36
CA LEU A 829 34.70 31.43 -17.54
C LEU A 829 34.42 30.07 -18.19
N ASP A 830 33.21 29.82 -18.68
CA ASP A 830 32.84 28.49 -19.21
C ASP A 830 33.55 28.14 -20.53
N PRO A 831 33.67 29.06 -21.52
CA PRO A 831 34.52 28.83 -22.69
C PRO A 831 35.98 28.54 -22.32
N LEU A 832 36.56 29.30 -21.38
CA LEU A 832 37.95 29.11 -20.94
C LEU A 832 38.15 27.76 -20.24
N LYS A 833 37.21 27.35 -19.38
CA LYS A 833 37.22 26.02 -18.74
C LYS A 833 37.16 24.90 -19.78
N LYS A 834 36.29 25.03 -20.79
CA LYS A 834 36.19 24.04 -21.88
C LYS A 834 37.49 23.92 -22.68
N MET A 835 38.19 25.03 -22.91
CA MET A 835 39.51 25.03 -23.55
C MET A 835 40.58 24.36 -22.66
N LEU A 836 40.48 24.51 -21.34
CA LEU A 836 41.36 23.86 -20.36
C LEU A 836 41.10 22.35 -20.17
N GLU A 837 39.92 21.85 -20.55
CA GLU A 837 39.60 20.42 -20.55
C GLU A 837 40.28 19.66 -21.71
N ASP A 838 40.60 20.37 -22.81
CA ASP A 838 41.30 19.81 -23.95
C ASP A 838 42.78 19.53 -23.61
N LYS A 839 43.10 18.24 -23.42
CA LYS A 839 44.45 17.78 -23.08
C LYS A 839 45.45 17.86 -24.24
N SER A 840 45.05 18.33 -25.42
CA SER A 840 45.93 18.46 -26.59
C SER A 840 46.67 19.81 -26.66
N GLN A 841 46.30 20.78 -25.83
CA GLN A 841 46.83 22.14 -25.87
C GLN A 841 48.27 22.22 -25.34
N PRO A 842 49.13 23.08 -25.93
CA PRO A 842 50.49 23.30 -25.44
C PRO A 842 50.49 24.01 -24.08
N ALA A 843 51.54 23.79 -23.28
CA ALA A 843 51.64 24.33 -21.92
C ALA A 843 51.54 25.87 -21.86
N THR A 844 52.05 26.56 -22.89
CA THR A 844 51.95 28.02 -23.03
C THR A 844 50.51 28.51 -23.14
N GLU A 845 49.66 27.82 -23.92
CA GLU A 845 48.25 28.20 -24.09
C GLU A 845 47.43 27.88 -22.83
N VAL A 846 47.73 26.76 -22.17
CA VAL A 846 47.12 26.41 -20.88
C VAL A 846 47.37 27.51 -19.84
N TYR A 847 48.60 28.02 -19.75
CA TYR A 847 48.92 29.13 -18.84
C TYR A 847 48.13 30.41 -19.15
N GLU A 848 47.94 30.75 -20.43
CA GLU A 848 47.15 31.93 -20.82
C GLU A 848 45.67 31.77 -20.45
N PHE A 849 45.07 30.62 -20.72
CA PHE A 849 43.68 30.35 -20.32
C PHE A 849 43.51 30.40 -18.81
N GLU A 850 44.45 29.81 -18.06
CA GLU A 850 44.46 29.90 -16.60
C GLU A 850 44.59 31.36 -16.16
N TYR A 851 45.51 32.14 -16.72
CA TYR A 851 45.68 33.54 -16.34
C TYR A 851 44.39 34.37 -16.51
N TYR A 852 43.73 34.24 -17.67
CA TYR A 852 42.48 34.93 -17.90
C TYR A 852 41.35 34.39 -17.01
N LEU A 853 41.40 33.15 -16.54
CA LEU A 853 40.47 32.62 -15.54
C LEU A 853 40.70 33.26 -14.15
N TYR A 854 41.96 33.49 -13.77
CA TYR A 854 42.34 34.15 -12.51
C TYR A 854 42.04 35.66 -12.51
N LYS A 855 42.04 36.30 -13.68
CA LYS A 855 41.66 37.72 -13.83
C LYS A 855 40.16 37.90 -13.60
N LYS A 856 39.80 38.32 -12.39
CA LYS A 856 38.41 38.59 -11.97
C LYS A 856 37.83 39.81 -12.70
N SER A 857 36.62 39.69 -13.20
CA SER A 857 35.85 40.76 -13.85
C SER A 857 35.06 41.63 -12.86
N LEU A 858 34.91 41.18 -11.62
CA LEU A 858 34.24 41.91 -10.55
C LEU A 858 35.07 41.80 -9.27
N LYS A 859 35.27 42.94 -8.60
CA LYS A 859 35.92 43.06 -7.29
C LYS A 859 34.93 43.63 -6.29
N ILE A 860 34.87 43.02 -5.11
CA ILE A 860 34.02 43.46 -4.01
C ILE A 860 34.84 44.40 -3.13
N LEU A 861 34.31 45.58 -2.82
CA LEU A 861 34.99 46.62 -2.05
C LEU A 861 34.52 46.72 -0.59
N SER A 862 33.36 46.14 -0.26
CA SER A 862 32.81 46.15 1.10
C SER A 862 33.29 44.97 1.94
N ASP A 863 33.50 45.19 3.24
CA ASP A 863 34.09 44.21 4.17
C ASP A 863 33.10 43.64 5.22
N PHE A 864 31.79 43.76 5.01
CA PHE A 864 30.81 43.20 5.97
C PHE A 864 30.53 41.72 5.71
N THR A 865 30.36 40.96 6.81
CA THR A 865 30.09 39.51 6.77
C THR A 865 28.72 39.13 7.34
N GLU A 866 28.00 40.08 7.94
CA GLU A 866 26.72 39.84 8.62
C GLU A 866 25.69 40.93 8.30
N ILE A 867 24.40 40.60 8.35
CA ILE A 867 23.26 41.53 8.17
C ILE A 867 22.19 41.20 9.23
N GLU A 868 21.88 42.16 10.09
CA GLU A 868 20.91 42.00 11.19
C GLU A 868 19.47 41.84 10.66
N PRO A 869 18.53 41.32 11.48
CA PRO A 869 17.12 41.23 11.13
C PRO A 869 16.57 42.59 10.68
N PHE A 870 15.90 42.63 9.53
CA PHE A 870 15.29 43.84 8.97
C PHE A 870 16.26 44.97 8.60
N GLU A 871 17.58 44.74 8.64
CA GLU A 871 18.62 45.71 8.27
C GLU A 871 18.81 45.83 6.74
N GLU A 872 19.23 47.01 6.29
CA GLU A 872 19.64 47.31 4.92
C GLU A 872 21.14 47.66 4.88
N LYS A 873 21.93 46.98 4.02
CA LYS A 873 23.36 47.26 3.82
C LYS A 873 23.69 47.51 2.34
N THR A 874 24.61 48.45 2.10
CA THR A 874 25.10 48.77 0.76
C THR A 874 26.40 48.02 0.45
N LEU A 875 26.38 47.23 -0.61
CA LEU A 875 27.51 46.49 -1.18
C LEU A 875 28.13 47.29 -2.33
N GLU A 876 29.37 47.75 -2.17
CA GLU A 876 30.15 48.42 -3.21
C GLU A 876 30.96 47.44 -4.05
N LEU A 877 30.87 47.59 -5.37
CA LEU A 877 31.45 46.69 -6.36
C LEU A 877 32.23 47.49 -7.41
N GLU A 878 33.34 46.93 -7.89
CA GLU A 878 34.16 47.46 -8.99
C GLU A 878 34.23 46.45 -10.13
N VAL A 879 33.66 46.79 -11.27
CA VAL A 879 33.64 46.00 -12.50
C VAL A 879 34.88 46.34 -13.33
N GLN A 880 35.61 45.31 -13.76
CA GLN A 880 36.77 45.43 -14.64
C GLN A 880 36.44 44.96 -16.06
N GLY A 881 36.76 45.78 -17.05
CA GLY A 881 36.53 45.51 -18.47
C GLY A 881 37.44 44.40 -19.00
N LYS A 882 36.99 43.16 -18.91
CA LYS A 882 37.67 41.99 -19.48
C LYS A 882 37.12 41.65 -20.87
N ARG A 883 38.00 41.43 -21.84
CA ARG A 883 37.63 41.15 -23.24
C ARG A 883 36.68 39.96 -23.33
N GLY A 884 35.61 40.12 -24.11
CA GLY A 884 34.62 39.07 -24.36
C GLY A 884 33.56 38.90 -23.27
N VAL A 885 33.64 39.63 -22.14
CA VAL A 885 32.57 39.64 -21.14
C VAL A 885 31.33 40.35 -21.70
N LYS A 886 30.21 39.64 -21.68
CA LYS A 886 28.86 40.13 -22.02
C LYS A 886 27.91 40.16 -20.83
N GLN A 887 28.18 39.34 -19.83
CA GLN A 887 27.38 39.20 -18.63
C GLN A 887 28.27 38.79 -17.46
N ILE A 888 27.99 39.37 -16.30
CA ILE A 888 28.56 39.04 -15.00
C ILE A 888 27.38 38.64 -14.09
N SER A 889 27.55 37.62 -13.26
CA SER A 889 26.57 37.23 -12.24
C SER A 889 27.26 37.20 -10.89
N LEU A 890 26.74 37.96 -9.93
CA LEU A 890 27.16 37.91 -8.54
C LEU A 890 26.23 36.95 -7.79
N GLY A 891 26.76 35.80 -7.40
CA GLY A 891 26.11 34.89 -6.46
C GLY A 891 26.38 35.34 -5.03
N ILE A 892 25.34 35.56 -4.26
CA ILE A 892 25.39 35.88 -2.84
C ILE A 892 24.89 34.65 -2.10
N ASP A 893 25.78 33.91 -1.47
CA ASP A 893 25.45 32.76 -0.65
C ASP A 893 25.24 33.22 0.79
N TYR A 894 24.01 33.10 1.29
CA TYR A 894 23.63 33.64 2.60
C TYR A 894 22.90 32.60 3.46
N GLY A 895 23.09 32.64 4.77
CA GLY A 895 22.48 31.69 5.69
C GLY A 895 22.62 32.10 7.15
N HIS A 896 22.06 31.26 8.03
CA HIS A 896 22.21 31.39 9.48
C HIS A 896 22.77 30.10 10.08
N SER A 897 23.82 30.23 10.89
CA SER A 897 24.45 29.12 11.60
C SER A 897 24.59 29.45 13.09
N GLU A 898 24.08 28.57 13.95
CA GLU A 898 24.33 28.64 15.39
C GLU A 898 25.74 28.10 15.71
N GLU A 899 26.40 28.61 16.76
CA GLU A 899 27.76 28.21 17.15
C GLU A 899 27.86 26.69 17.34
N GLY A 900 28.55 26.01 16.42
CA GLY A 900 28.75 24.56 16.46
C GLY A 900 27.79 23.73 15.60
N GLY A 901 26.76 24.32 14.99
CA GLY A 901 25.80 23.65 14.11
C GLY A 901 26.23 23.47 12.64
N ASP A 902 25.40 22.79 11.85
CA ASP A 902 25.50 22.73 10.39
C ASP A 902 24.94 24.02 9.77
N ALA A 903 25.67 24.65 8.85
CA ALA A 903 25.23 25.86 8.17
C ALA A 903 24.39 25.53 6.93
N PHE A 904 23.20 26.11 6.83
CA PHE A 904 22.35 26.03 5.64
C PHE A 904 22.39 27.37 4.91
N THR A 905 22.71 27.37 3.62
CA THR A 905 22.83 28.59 2.82
C THR A 905 21.91 28.56 1.60
N ARG A 906 21.36 29.72 1.25
CA ARG A 906 20.65 29.99 -0.02
C ARG A 906 21.54 30.81 -0.94
N THR A 907 21.32 30.69 -2.23
CA THR A 907 22.04 31.49 -3.23
C THR A 907 21.10 32.51 -3.83
N LEU A 908 21.49 33.78 -3.81
CA LEU A 908 20.82 34.87 -4.53
C LEU A 908 21.71 35.29 -5.71
N GLN A 909 21.22 35.12 -6.94
CA GLN A 909 21.95 35.50 -8.13
C GLN A 909 21.56 36.91 -8.58
N VAL A 910 22.54 37.80 -8.66
CA VAL A 910 22.38 39.18 -9.14
C VAL A 910 23.05 39.32 -10.50
N PRO A 911 22.27 39.37 -11.60
CA PRO A 911 22.82 39.56 -12.93
C PRO A 911 23.25 41.03 -13.13
N ILE A 912 24.48 41.22 -13.59
CA ILE A 912 25.05 42.50 -14.00
C ILE A 912 25.33 42.42 -15.51
N THR A 913 24.55 43.15 -16.29
CA THR A 913 24.75 43.23 -17.75
C THR A 913 25.94 44.16 -18.03
N ALA A 914 27.01 43.63 -18.63
CA ALA A 914 28.21 44.40 -18.95
C ALA A 914 28.71 44.04 -20.35
N ILE A 915 28.75 45.02 -21.26
CA ILE A 915 29.27 44.85 -22.62
C ILE A 915 30.66 45.47 -22.67
N VAL A 916 31.69 44.63 -22.80
CA VAL A 916 33.08 45.09 -22.92
C VAL A 916 33.49 45.14 -24.40
N HIS A 917 33.75 46.35 -24.91
CA HIS A 917 34.31 46.57 -26.25
C HIS A 917 35.84 46.55 -26.21
N SER A 918 36.45 46.04 -27.29
CA SER A 918 37.91 46.12 -27.45
C SER A 918 38.37 47.57 -27.55
N SER A 919 39.33 47.95 -26.71
CA SER A 919 39.91 49.29 -26.68
C SER A 919 41.04 49.42 -27.69
N THR A 920 42.01 48.52 -27.60
CA THR A 920 43.23 48.50 -28.39
C THR A 920 43.56 47.09 -28.89
N ASP A 921 44.37 47.01 -29.93
CA ASP A 921 44.95 45.75 -30.41
C ASP A 921 46.45 45.92 -30.60
N LEU A 922 47.23 44.91 -30.24
CA LEU A 922 48.66 44.87 -30.53
C LEU A 922 48.83 44.25 -31.93
N ALA A 923 48.98 45.10 -32.95
CA ALA A 923 49.01 44.69 -34.35
C ALA A 923 50.27 43.89 -34.70
N ASP A 924 51.44 44.35 -34.24
CA ASP A 924 52.71 43.64 -34.36
C ASP A 924 53.69 44.10 -33.26
N CYS A 925 54.75 43.32 -33.06
CA CYS A 925 55.90 43.72 -32.24
C CYS A 925 57.19 43.28 -32.94
N ASP A 926 58.23 44.10 -32.95
CA ASP A 926 59.49 43.74 -33.58
C ASP A 926 60.69 44.11 -32.71
N VAL A 927 61.81 43.43 -32.92
CA VAL A 927 63.06 43.66 -32.17
C VAL A 927 64.17 43.96 -33.16
N VAL A 928 64.71 45.17 -33.08
CA VAL A 928 65.82 45.62 -33.94
C VAL A 928 67.11 45.69 -33.12
N PRO A 929 68.20 45.03 -33.54
CA PRO A 929 69.48 45.14 -32.85
C PRO A 929 70.06 46.54 -33.01
N LEU A 930 70.67 47.07 -31.95
CA LEU A 930 71.41 48.32 -31.98
C LEU A 930 72.89 47.99 -32.32
N VAL A 931 73.34 48.37 -33.52
CA VAL A 931 74.67 47.97 -34.04
C VAL A 931 75.64 49.15 -34.21
N GLN A 932 75.15 50.40 -34.11
CA GLN A 932 75.95 51.60 -34.36
C GLN A 932 75.77 52.65 -33.26
N ASP A 933 76.89 53.28 -32.91
CA ASP A 933 76.94 54.61 -32.29
C ASP A 933 76.33 55.63 -33.25
N ILE A 934 75.05 55.93 -33.06
CA ILE A 934 74.47 57.11 -33.70
C ILE A 934 74.74 58.25 -32.72
N SER A 935 75.78 59.02 -33.00
CA SER A 935 76.18 60.22 -32.23
C SER A 935 75.16 61.35 -32.40
N SER A 936 73.90 61.11 -32.05
CA SER A 936 72.85 62.12 -32.08
C SER A 936 72.10 62.15 -30.75
N ASP A 937 72.40 63.17 -29.92
CA ASP A 937 71.67 63.48 -28.68
C ASP A 937 70.27 64.08 -28.93
N LYS A 938 69.70 63.91 -30.14
CA LYS A 938 68.45 64.57 -30.55
C LYS A 938 67.18 63.82 -30.15
N TYR A 939 67.27 62.59 -29.64
CA TYR A 939 66.09 61.78 -29.29
C TYR A 939 66.24 61.14 -27.90
N ASP A 940 65.16 61.16 -27.12
CA ASP A 940 65.06 60.67 -25.73
C ASP A 940 65.55 59.22 -25.54
N ILE A 941 65.43 58.39 -26.58
CA ILE A 941 65.89 56.99 -26.58
C ILE A 941 67.41 56.91 -26.43
N TRP A 942 68.17 57.77 -27.13
CA TRP A 942 69.63 57.77 -27.09
C TRP A 942 70.15 58.33 -25.76
N GLU A 943 69.48 59.35 -25.21
CA GLU A 943 69.79 59.85 -23.86
C GLU A 943 69.62 58.75 -22.82
N TYR A 944 68.53 57.98 -22.88
CA TYR A 944 68.27 56.87 -21.97
C TYR A 944 69.30 55.74 -22.08
N VAL A 945 69.67 55.34 -23.31
CA VAL A 945 70.69 54.30 -23.55
C VAL A 945 72.07 54.75 -23.05
N ASN A 946 72.47 55.98 -23.35
CA ASN A 946 73.77 56.54 -22.94
C ASN A 946 73.87 56.70 -21.41
N LYS A 947 72.77 57.08 -20.74
CA LYS A 947 72.72 57.27 -19.29
C LYS A 947 72.82 55.95 -18.50
N ASN A 948 72.38 54.85 -19.08
CA ASN A 948 72.24 53.56 -18.38
C ASN A 948 73.46 52.60 -18.51
N SER A 949 74.60 53.08 -19.02
CA SER A 949 75.94 52.42 -19.03
C SER A 949 75.99 50.99 -19.64
N GLY A 950 76.74 50.82 -20.73
CA GLY A 950 76.97 49.54 -21.42
C GLY A 950 77.47 49.75 -22.85
N ALA A 951 77.84 48.67 -23.55
CA ALA A 951 78.10 48.76 -24.99
C ALA A 951 76.77 48.95 -25.73
N ILE A 952 76.75 49.72 -26.81
CA ILE A 952 75.52 49.92 -27.60
C ILE A 952 74.96 48.59 -28.13
N SER A 953 75.84 47.64 -28.42
CA SER A 953 75.50 46.27 -28.81
C SER A 953 74.68 45.50 -27.75
N ASP A 954 74.70 45.92 -26.49
CA ASP A 954 73.93 45.33 -25.38
C ASP A 954 72.45 45.73 -25.42
N TRP A 955 72.10 46.74 -26.21
CA TRP A 955 70.75 47.28 -26.33
C TRP A 955 70.07 46.85 -27.64
N CYS A 956 68.75 46.80 -27.60
CA CYS A 956 67.88 46.54 -28.75
C CYS A 956 66.71 47.53 -28.71
N LEU A 957 66.14 47.85 -29.87
CA LEU A 957 64.90 48.61 -29.97
C LEU A 957 63.73 47.65 -30.06
N PHE A 958 62.79 47.77 -29.13
CA PHE A 958 61.54 47.04 -29.11
C PHE A 958 60.43 47.93 -29.68
N LEU A 959 59.90 47.51 -30.82
CA LEU A 959 58.88 48.22 -31.58
C LEU A 959 57.53 47.59 -31.24
N LEU A 960 56.56 48.42 -30.83
CA LEU A 960 55.20 48.00 -30.50
C LEU A 960 54.21 48.75 -31.38
N ASP A 961 53.51 48.03 -32.25
CA ASP A 961 52.48 48.61 -33.12
C ASP A 961 51.12 48.47 -32.45
N ILE A 962 50.62 49.57 -31.88
CA ILE A 962 49.34 49.61 -31.16
C ILE A 962 48.29 50.24 -32.06
N ARG A 963 47.19 49.51 -32.26
CA ARG A 963 46.05 49.94 -33.07
C ARG A 963 44.88 50.37 -32.19
N ASN A 964 44.28 51.52 -32.53
CA ASN A 964 43.05 51.97 -31.91
C ASN A 964 41.85 51.22 -32.51
N LEU A 965 41.15 50.41 -31.72
CA LEU A 965 39.92 49.74 -32.15
C LEU A 965 38.65 50.51 -31.77
N TRP A 966 38.78 51.55 -30.95
CA TRP A 966 37.68 52.36 -30.48
C TRP A 966 37.28 53.44 -31.48
N ASN A 967 36.04 53.92 -31.40
CA ASN A 967 35.50 54.93 -32.29
C ASN A 967 35.91 56.37 -31.94
N LYS A 968 36.65 56.58 -30.85
CA LYS A 968 37.23 57.87 -30.46
C LYS A 968 38.74 57.80 -30.46
N ALA A 969 39.39 58.95 -30.68
CA ALA A 969 40.84 59.04 -30.56
C ALA A 969 41.29 58.78 -29.11
N MET A 970 42.47 58.17 -28.96
CA MET A 970 43.01 57.76 -27.66
C MET A 970 44.47 58.20 -27.51
N SER A 971 44.85 58.55 -26.28
CA SER A 971 46.25 58.68 -25.90
C SER A 971 46.72 57.37 -25.28
N ILE A 972 47.77 56.78 -25.83
CA ILE A 972 48.45 55.59 -25.31
C ILE A 972 49.80 55.98 -24.70
N GLU A 973 50.18 55.34 -23.62
CA GLU A 973 51.49 55.46 -22.97
C GLU A 973 51.97 54.08 -22.57
N VAL A 974 53.20 53.72 -22.96
CA VAL A 974 53.87 52.48 -22.57
C VAL A 974 55.15 52.83 -21.84
N GLU A 975 55.35 52.21 -20.69
CA GLU A 975 56.50 52.39 -19.81
C GLU A 975 57.30 51.07 -19.73
N TYR A 976 58.61 51.13 -19.88
CA TYR A 976 59.54 50.02 -19.68
C TYR A 976 60.75 50.48 -18.87
N GLU A 977 60.96 49.91 -17.67
CA GLU A 977 62.07 50.24 -16.75
C GLU A 977 62.31 51.75 -16.53
N GLY A 978 61.24 52.56 -16.52
CA GLY A 978 61.31 54.01 -16.32
C GLY A 978 61.41 54.84 -17.59
N PHE A 979 61.62 54.23 -18.76
CA PHE A 979 61.46 54.90 -20.06
C PHE A 979 60.00 54.90 -20.50
N LYS A 980 59.47 56.06 -20.92
CA LYS A 980 58.08 56.21 -21.37
C LYS A 980 58.00 56.57 -22.84
N SER A 981 57.18 55.84 -23.58
CA SER A 981 56.84 56.13 -24.97
C SER A 981 55.34 56.37 -25.07
N SER A 982 54.93 57.53 -25.57
CA SER A 982 53.52 57.89 -25.68
C SER A 982 53.12 58.25 -27.10
N GLY A 983 51.82 58.15 -27.37
CA GLY A 983 51.27 58.43 -28.69
C GLY A 983 49.79 58.76 -28.64
N PHE A 984 49.37 59.71 -29.48
CA PHE A 984 47.97 59.90 -29.82
C PHE A 984 47.62 59.10 -31.08
N ILE A 985 46.50 58.37 -31.07
CA ILE A 985 46.04 57.49 -32.16
C ILE A 985 44.56 57.71 -32.48
N VAL A 986 44.22 57.98 -33.75
CA VAL A 986 42.82 58.11 -34.19
C VAL A 986 42.19 56.74 -34.46
N PRO A 987 40.86 56.60 -34.56
CA PRO A 987 40.20 55.32 -34.82
C PRO A 987 40.79 54.58 -36.02
N MET A 988 41.02 53.27 -35.88
CA MET A 988 41.63 52.37 -36.87
C MET A 988 43.09 52.63 -37.25
N GLU A 989 43.70 53.73 -36.76
CA GLU A 989 45.11 54.02 -36.94
C GLU A 989 45.98 53.07 -36.09
N THR A 990 47.14 52.69 -36.63
CA THR A 990 48.18 51.94 -35.92
C THR A 990 49.38 52.84 -35.71
N LYS A 991 49.90 52.90 -34.49
CA LYS A 991 51.07 53.71 -34.16
C LYS A 991 52.15 52.84 -33.53
N ARG A 992 53.37 53.02 -34.04
CA ARG A 992 54.57 52.38 -33.54
C ARG A 992 55.13 53.16 -32.36
N LEU A 993 55.19 52.51 -31.19
CA LEU A 993 55.95 52.96 -30.04
C LEU A 993 57.31 52.26 -30.04
N VAL A 994 58.36 52.97 -29.63
CA VAL A 994 59.73 52.45 -29.62
C VAL A 994 60.26 52.51 -28.20
N LEU A 995 60.75 51.39 -27.70
CA LEU A 995 61.30 51.24 -26.35
C LEU A 995 62.73 50.69 -26.43
N PRO A 996 63.72 51.31 -25.77
CA PRO A 996 65.04 50.71 -25.59
C PRO A 996 64.96 49.57 -24.57
N ILE A 997 65.32 48.36 -24.97
CA ILE A 997 65.37 47.17 -24.10
C ILE A 997 66.81 46.65 -24.08
N LYS A 998 67.35 46.43 -22.88
CA LYS A 998 68.64 45.75 -22.70
C LYS A 998 68.45 44.25 -22.96
N ARG A 999 69.41 43.61 -23.64
CA ARG A 999 69.37 42.16 -23.90
C ARG A 999 69.22 41.39 -22.58
N ILE A 1000 68.39 40.36 -22.61
CA ILE A 1000 67.96 39.63 -21.42
C ILE A 1000 68.85 38.39 -21.25
N GLU A 1001 69.50 38.31 -20.10
CA GLU A 1001 70.29 37.14 -19.67
C GLU A 1001 69.39 36.18 -18.87
N LEU A 1002 69.24 34.96 -19.37
CA LEU A 1002 68.55 33.86 -18.70
C LEU A 1002 69.38 32.59 -18.84
N ASP A 1003 69.35 31.73 -17.81
CA ASP A 1003 69.93 30.38 -17.89
C ASP A 1003 69.10 29.50 -18.83
N TYR A 1004 69.47 29.53 -20.11
CA TYR A 1004 68.88 28.75 -21.19
C TYR A 1004 68.82 27.25 -20.91
N GLU A 1005 69.83 26.72 -20.21
CA GLU A 1005 70.03 25.28 -20.06
C GLU A 1005 69.17 24.71 -18.94
N ASN A 1006 68.90 25.51 -17.91
CA ASN A 1006 68.05 25.13 -16.77
C ASN A 1006 66.78 25.99 -16.66
N LEU A 1007 66.16 26.33 -17.80
CA LEU A 1007 64.85 27.00 -17.78
C LEU A 1007 63.83 26.14 -17.04
N LYS A 1008 63.19 26.75 -16.04
CA LYS A 1008 62.10 26.13 -15.27
C LYS A 1008 60.96 25.71 -16.21
N PRO A 1009 60.24 24.62 -15.90
CA PRO A 1009 59.02 24.29 -16.65
C PRO A 1009 58.00 25.43 -16.57
N ILE A 1010 57.18 25.58 -17.62
CA ILE A 1010 56.07 26.53 -17.62
C ILE A 1010 55.13 26.16 -16.46
N PRO A 1011 54.86 27.08 -15.51
CA PRO A 1011 54.06 26.79 -14.33
C PRO A 1011 52.58 26.61 -14.71
N SER A 1012 51.85 25.80 -13.95
CA SER A 1012 50.38 25.80 -13.95
C SER A 1012 49.89 26.59 -12.75
N LEU A 1013 49.08 27.61 -13.00
CA LEU A 1013 48.46 28.44 -11.97
C LEU A 1013 47.41 27.65 -11.18
N SER A 1014 46.87 26.55 -11.71
CA SER A 1014 45.88 25.68 -11.03
C SER A 1014 46.48 24.59 -10.14
N GLY A 1015 47.81 24.51 -10.00
CA GLY A 1015 48.48 23.54 -9.11
C GLY A 1015 48.45 22.09 -9.62
N LYS A 1016 48.11 21.86 -10.89
CA LYS A 1016 48.14 20.52 -11.51
C LYS A 1016 49.60 20.02 -11.66
N GLN A 1017 49.79 18.71 -11.51
CA GLN A 1017 51.07 18.03 -11.72
C GLN A 1017 51.57 18.26 -13.16
N TYR A 1018 52.85 18.58 -13.31
CA TYR A 1018 53.51 18.80 -14.59
C TYR A 1018 53.33 17.60 -15.54
N VAL A 1019 52.67 17.82 -16.68
CA VAL A 1019 52.47 16.80 -17.71
C VAL A 1019 53.68 16.81 -18.64
N VAL A 1020 54.36 15.67 -18.79
CA VAL A 1020 55.49 15.54 -19.73
C VAL A 1020 54.97 15.79 -21.16
N PRO A 1021 55.48 16.81 -21.86
CA PRO A 1021 54.94 17.18 -23.16
C PRO A 1021 55.30 16.13 -24.22
N LYS A 1022 54.38 15.84 -25.15
CA LYS A 1022 54.57 14.88 -26.26
C LYS A 1022 55.37 15.46 -27.43
N ILE A 1023 56.20 16.46 -27.18
CA ILE A 1023 56.98 17.18 -28.18
C ILE A 1023 58.47 16.86 -28.02
N SER A 1024 59.27 17.16 -29.04
CA SER A 1024 60.71 16.93 -28.96
C SER A 1024 61.35 17.81 -27.88
N ARG A 1025 62.50 17.38 -27.34
CA ARG A 1025 63.25 18.16 -26.34
C ARG A 1025 63.63 19.55 -26.84
N ALA A 1026 63.94 19.69 -28.13
CA ALA A 1026 64.25 20.97 -28.76
C ALA A 1026 63.02 21.88 -28.86
N GLU A 1027 61.86 21.32 -29.19
CA GLU A 1027 60.59 22.05 -29.28
C GLU A 1027 60.11 22.51 -27.89
N ASP A 1028 60.20 21.65 -26.88
CA ASP A 1028 59.89 22.00 -25.48
C ASP A 1028 60.82 23.11 -24.96
N GLN A 1029 62.12 23.01 -25.27
CA GLN A 1029 63.07 24.06 -24.91
C GLN A 1029 62.69 25.38 -25.56
N TYR A 1030 62.46 25.42 -26.87
CA TYR A 1030 62.04 26.62 -27.60
C TYR A 1030 60.77 27.26 -27.02
N GLN A 1031 59.75 26.46 -26.67
CA GLN A 1031 58.52 26.95 -26.04
C GLN A 1031 58.79 27.59 -24.68
N ARG A 1032 59.64 26.98 -23.84
CA ARG A 1032 60.05 27.57 -22.55
C ARG A 1032 60.81 28.87 -22.73
N GLU A 1033 61.69 28.95 -23.72
CA GLU A 1033 62.42 30.19 -23.99
C GLU A 1033 61.47 31.32 -24.37
N MET A 1034 60.61 31.08 -25.36
CA MET A 1034 59.63 32.07 -25.81
C MET A 1034 58.76 32.55 -24.64
N PHE A 1035 58.32 31.62 -23.79
CA PHE A 1035 57.52 31.93 -22.60
C PHE A 1035 58.28 32.80 -21.60
N TRP A 1036 59.46 32.36 -21.12
CA TRP A 1036 60.18 33.06 -20.06
C TRP A 1036 60.73 34.41 -20.49
N TYR A 1037 61.25 34.53 -21.73
CA TYR A 1037 61.68 35.82 -22.26
C TYR A 1037 60.50 36.79 -22.39
N ARG A 1038 59.32 36.31 -22.81
CA ARG A 1038 58.11 37.14 -22.84
C ARG A 1038 57.66 37.54 -21.44
N GLU A 1039 57.64 36.62 -20.47
CA GLU A 1039 57.29 36.94 -19.07
C GLU A 1039 58.26 37.96 -18.46
N GLU A 1040 59.55 37.89 -18.76
CA GLU A 1040 60.54 38.89 -18.30
C GLU A 1040 60.28 40.29 -18.88
N ILE A 1041 59.77 40.40 -20.11
CA ILE A 1041 59.31 41.68 -20.67
C ILE A 1041 58.01 42.12 -19.98
N LEU A 1042 57.03 41.22 -19.85
CA LEU A 1042 55.72 41.51 -19.25
C LEU A 1042 55.81 41.98 -17.78
N LYS A 1043 56.82 41.53 -17.03
CA LYS A 1043 57.07 42.00 -15.65
C LYS A 1043 57.49 43.47 -15.58
N ARG A 1044 58.16 43.97 -16.62
CA ARG A 1044 58.82 45.28 -16.65
C ARG A 1044 58.07 46.32 -17.50
N ILE A 1045 57.22 45.86 -18.40
CA ILE A 1045 56.43 46.71 -19.28
C ILE A 1045 55.05 46.98 -18.69
N LYS A 1046 54.60 48.23 -18.77
CA LYS A 1046 53.24 48.65 -18.39
C LYS A 1046 52.68 49.54 -19.48
N GLY A 1047 51.38 49.43 -19.75
CA GLY A 1047 50.73 50.27 -20.75
C GLY A 1047 49.40 50.81 -20.24
N THR A 1048 49.11 52.07 -20.55
CA THR A 1048 47.85 52.71 -20.23
C THR A 1048 47.29 53.45 -21.45
N TRP A 1049 45.97 53.57 -21.51
CA TRP A 1049 45.28 54.36 -22.52
C TRP A 1049 44.27 55.30 -21.86
N ARG A 1050 43.99 56.43 -22.51
CA ARG A 1050 42.92 57.36 -22.13
C ARG A 1050 42.12 57.78 -23.35
N ALA A 1051 40.80 57.68 -23.24
CA ALA A 1051 39.86 58.00 -24.32
C ALA A 1051 38.62 58.68 -23.75
N GLY A 1052 38.41 59.97 -24.06
CA GLY A 1052 37.17 60.69 -23.72
C GLY A 1052 36.80 60.68 -22.23
N GLY A 1053 37.78 60.82 -21.32
CA GLY A 1053 37.57 60.83 -19.86
C GLY A 1053 37.63 59.46 -19.19
N ILE A 1054 37.67 58.37 -19.97
CA ILE A 1054 37.86 57.00 -19.48
C ILE A 1054 39.35 56.68 -19.58
N ASN A 1055 39.89 56.02 -18.56
CA ASN A 1055 41.23 55.45 -18.57
C ASN A 1055 41.15 53.92 -18.47
N GLY A 1056 42.20 53.25 -18.90
CA GLY A 1056 42.34 51.82 -18.75
C GLY A 1056 43.77 51.35 -19.00
N GLU A 1057 44.00 50.07 -18.73
CA GLU A 1057 45.27 49.40 -18.98
C GLU A 1057 45.30 48.82 -20.40
N LEU A 1058 46.49 48.85 -21.03
CA LEU A 1058 46.75 48.18 -22.30
C LEU A 1058 47.02 46.69 -22.06
N GLU A 1059 46.36 45.82 -22.81
CA GLU A 1059 46.63 44.38 -22.77
C GLU A 1059 47.84 44.05 -23.65
N LEU A 1060 49.01 43.88 -23.03
CA LEU A 1060 50.29 43.65 -23.72
C LEU A 1060 50.67 42.16 -23.84
N ARG A 1061 49.85 41.23 -23.34
CA ARG A 1061 50.17 39.79 -23.37
C ARG A 1061 50.16 39.15 -24.75
N ALA A 1062 49.61 39.85 -25.74
CA ALA A 1062 49.63 39.46 -27.15
C ALA A 1062 51.03 39.55 -27.81
N ILE A 1063 52.08 39.99 -27.10
CA ILE A 1063 53.46 40.01 -27.60
C ILE A 1063 53.91 38.61 -28.04
N ARG A 1064 54.35 38.48 -29.29
CA ARG A 1064 54.82 37.21 -29.88
C ARG A 1064 56.31 37.27 -30.25
N LEU A 1065 57.14 36.56 -29.50
CA LEU A 1065 58.58 36.47 -29.73
C LEU A 1065 58.91 35.26 -30.63
N ALA A 1066 58.93 35.45 -31.95
CA ALA A 1066 59.43 34.44 -32.87
C ALA A 1066 60.95 34.23 -32.71
N GLN A 1067 61.48 33.07 -33.13
CA GLN A 1067 62.91 32.72 -32.98
C GLN A 1067 63.89 33.82 -33.43
N LYS A 1068 63.62 34.51 -34.55
CA LYS A 1068 64.46 35.62 -35.01
C LYS A 1068 64.53 36.77 -34.01
N LYS A 1069 63.38 37.16 -33.45
CA LYS A 1069 63.25 38.23 -32.44
C LYS A 1069 63.92 37.82 -31.12
N LEU A 1070 63.75 36.55 -30.74
CA LEU A 1070 64.35 35.97 -29.55
C LEU A 1070 65.89 35.96 -29.62
N ASN A 1071 66.46 35.61 -30.77
CA ASN A 1071 67.91 35.64 -30.98
C ASN A 1071 68.49 37.06 -30.85
N VAL A 1072 67.72 38.09 -31.17
CA VAL A 1072 68.11 39.48 -30.93
C VAL A 1072 67.98 39.85 -29.45
N LEU A 1073 66.97 39.36 -28.73
CA LEU A 1073 66.83 39.66 -27.29
C LEU A 1073 67.84 38.94 -26.40
N LYS A 1074 68.41 37.82 -26.86
CA LYS A 1074 69.40 37.01 -26.12
C LYS A 1074 70.78 37.65 -26.08
N VAL A 1075 71.42 37.57 -24.92
CA VAL A 1075 72.88 37.74 -24.80
C VAL A 1075 73.56 36.56 -25.48
N ASP A 1076 74.63 36.81 -26.25
CA ASP A 1076 75.38 35.72 -26.92
C ASP A 1076 76.14 34.87 -25.91
N ARG A 1077 76.11 33.54 -26.11
CA ARG A 1077 76.95 32.58 -25.37
C ARG A 1077 78.44 32.80 -25.60
N VAL A 1078 78.78 33.19 -26.83
CA VAL A 1078 80.14 33.48 -27.25
C VAL A 1078 80.10 34.79 -28.03
N SER A 1079 80.78 35.82 -27.54
CA SER A 1079 80.99 37.03 -28.33
C SER A 1079 82.19 36.82 -29.26
N ILE A 1080 82.03 37.18 -30.52
CA ILE A 1080 83.10 37.10 -31.53
C ILE A 1080 83.26 38.51 -32.10
N ASP A 1081 84.32 39.17 -31.65
CA ASP A 1081 84.71 40.51 -32.08
C ASP A 1081 85.82 40.38 -33.13
N ILE A 1082 85.65 41.04 -34.27
CA ILE A 1082 86.58 40.96 -35.40
C ILE A 1082 87.08 42.37 -35.73
N GLU A 1083 88.39 42.57 -35.70
CA GLU A 1083 89.06 43.83 -36.02
C GLU A 1083 90.19 43.63 -37.05
N VAL A 1084 90.66 44.72 -37.66
CA VAL A 1084 91.78 44.70 -38.62
C VAL A 1084 92.82 45.73 -38.21
N GLU A 1085 94.02 45.27 -37.94
CA GLU A 1085 95.18 46.12 -37.72
C GLU A 1085 95.67 46.74 -39.04
N ASN A 1086 96.30 47.92 -38.97
CA ASN A 1086 96.79 48.69 -40.12
C ASN A 1086 95.69 49.14 -41.10
N SER A 1087 94.51 49.51 -40.59
CA SER A 1087 93.39 50.03 -41.38
C SER A 1087 92.86 51.37 -40.85
N GLU A 1088 92.34 52.22 -41.73
CA GLU A 1088 91.57 53.42 -41.34
C GLU A 1088 90.08 53.09 -41.33
N LYS A 1089 89.41 53.25 -40.17
CA LYS A 1089 87.98 52.97 -40.05
C LYS A 1089 87.16 54.18 -40.54
N THR A 1090 86.40 54.00 -41.61
CA THR A 1090 85.46 55.01 -42.13
C THR A 1090 84.04 54.44 -42.15
N GLY A 1091 83.20 54.89 -41.21
CA GLY A 1091 81.87 54.33 -41.01
C GLY A 1091 81.92 52.85 -40.66
N VAL A 1092 81.31 52.00 -41.49
CA VAL A 1092 81.26 50.53 -41.28
C VAL A 1092 82.44 49.81 -41.95
N HIS A 1093 83.20 50.48 -42.84
CA HIS A 1093 84.28 49.85 -43.60
C HIS A 1093 85.66 50.23 -43.05
N HIS A 1094 86.53 49.24 -42.96
CA HIS A 1094 87.96 49.39 -42.77
C HIS A 1094 88.63 49.57 -44.15
N LEU A 1095 89.26 50.73 -44.37
CA LEU A 1095 90.00 51.02 -45.59
C LEU A 1095 91.37 50.35 -45.55
N VAL A 1096 91.67 49.57 -46.57
CA VAL A 1096 92.94 48.85 -46.75
C VAL A 1096 93.43 49.11 -48.17
N LYS A 1097 94.73 49.29 -48.40
CA LYS A 1097 95.26 49.41 -49.76
C LYS A 1097 95.51 48.04 -50.35
N THR A 1098 95.23 47.89 -51.64
CA THR A 1098 95.59 46.66 -52.37
C THR A 1098 97.10 46.39 -52.31
N GLY A 1099 97.47 45.15 -51.99
CA GLY A 1099 98.87 44.70 -51.84
C GLY A 1099 99.47 44.87 -50.44
N ASP A 1100 98.83 45.60 -49.52
CA ASP A 1100 99.33 45.75 -48.14
C ASP A 1100 99.02 44.51 -47.28
N PHE A 1101 99.95 44.18 -46.38
CA PHE A 1101 99.75 43.15 -45.37
C PHE A 1101 98.93 43.71 -44.20
N VAL A 1102 97.76 43.10 -43.95
CA VAL A 1102 96.89 43.39 -42.81
C VAL A 1102 96.78 42.18 -41.88
N THR A 1103 96.50 42.43 -40.60
CA THR A 1103 96.23 41.38 -39.62
C THR A 1103 94.76 41.46 -39.22
N VAL A 1104 94.02 40.37 -39.40
CA VAL A 1104 92.65 40.22 -38.91
C VAL A 1104 92.70 39.61 -37.53
N ASP A 1105 92.24 40.37 -36.54
CA ASP A 1105 92.20 40.00 -35.13
C ASP A 1105 90.79 39.53 -34.77
N VAL A 1106 90.68 38.24 -34.43
CA VAL A 1106 89.43 37.60 -34.05
C VAL A 1106 89.49 37.29 -32.56
N LYS A 1107 88.77 38.08 -31.75
CA LYS A 1107 88.64 37.87 -30.30
C LYS A 1107 87.34 37.14 -29.99
N ILE A 1108 87.45 35.97 -29.40
CA ILE A 1108 86.33 35.11 -29.00
C ILE A 1108 86.25 35.12 -27.48
N THR A 1109 85.14 35.57 -26.91
CA THR A 1109 84.93 35.56 -25.45
C THR A 1109 83.83 34.59 -25.08
N ASN A 1110 84.11 33.67 -24.16
CA ASN A 1110 83.13 32.72 -23.66
C ASN A 1110 82.30 33.36 -22.55
N ASN A 1111 81.08 33.76 -22.86
CA ASN A 1111 80.14 34.32 -21.88
C ASN A 1111 79.31 33.26 -21.16
N SER A 1112 79.42 31.99 -21.58
CA SER A 1112 78.71 30.84 -20.98
C SER A 1112 79.41 30.29 -19.74
N ASP A 1113 78.70 29.45 -18.98
CA ASP A 1113 79.21 28.79 -17.78
C ASP A 1113 79.93 27.46 -18.07
N ARG A 1114 80.09 27.09 -19.35
CA ARG A 1114 80.73 25.84 -19.78
C ARG A 1114 82.07 26.09 -20.45
N ILE A 1115 82.95 25.09 -20.39
CA ILE A 1115 84.21 25.11 -21.15
C ILE A 1115 83.90 24.80 -22.61
N ILE A 1116 84.33 25.66 -23.53
CA ILE A 1116 84.07 25.52 -24.96
C ILE A 1116 85.31 24.94 -25.66
N LYS A 1117 85.11 23.87 -26.42
CA LYS A 1117 86.08 23.32 -27.37
C LYS A 1117 85.44 23.38 -28.75
N GLY A 1118 86.21 23.59 -29.80
CA GLY A 1118 85.63 23.80 -31.12
C GLY A 1118 86.64 24.20 -32.17
N VAL A 1119 86.11 24.49 -33.36
CA VAL A 1119 86.85 24.89 -34.54
C VAL A 1119 86.40 26.28 -34.97
N ILE A 1120 87.33 27.22 -35.03
CA ILE A 1120 87.10 28.57 -35.55
C ILE A 1120 87.19 28.49 -37.08
N ARG A 1121 86.17 29.00 -37.76
CA ARG A 1121 86.11 29.10 -39.21
C ARG A 1121 85.95 30.55 -39.63
N ASN A 1122 86.98 31.06 -40.30
CA ASN A 1122 86.98 32.37 -40.94
C ASN A 1122 86.37 32.25 -42.32
N ILE A 1123 85.45 33.14 -42.66
CA ILE A 1123 84.74 33.16 -43.94
C ILE A 1123 84.89 34.56 -44.54
N PRO A 1124 86.00 34.82 -45.26
CA PRO A 1124 86.10 35.99 -46.10
C PRO A 1124 85.23 35.81 -47.36
N THR A 1125 84.41 36.81 -47.65
CA THR A 1125 83.60 36.93 -48.85
C THR A 1125 83.93 38.23 -49.57
N ALA A 1126 83.77 38.26 -50.89
CA ALA A 1126 83.88 39.47 -51.70
C ALA A 1126 82.53 39.74 -52.36
N ASN A 1127 82.12 41.01 -52.42
CA ASN A 1127 80.85 41.40 -53.05
C ASN A 1127 80.85 41.26 -54.60
N SER A 1128 81.99 40.92 -55.22
CA SER A 1128 82.15 40.78 -56.68
C SER A 1128 82.14 39.31 -57.14
N PHE A 1129 81.59 39.02 -58.33
CA PHE A 1129 81.51 37.65 -58.89
C PHE A 1129 82.88 37.00 -59.09
N GLY A 1130 83.11 35.80 -58.50
CA GLY A 1130 84.33 35.00 -58.66
C GLY A 1130 84.86 34.40 -57.33
N PRO A 1131 85.78 33.42 -57.38
CA PRO A 1131 86.35 32.80 -56.17
C PRO A 1131 87.24 33.78 -55.39
N VAL A 1132 86.95 33.96 -54.09
CA VAL A 1132 87.67 34.86 -53.16
C VAL A 1132 89.17 34.53 -53.07
N GLU A 1133 89.54 33.26 -53.24
CA GLU A 1133 90.91 32.75 -53.22
C GLU A 1133 91.84 33.38 -54.27
N ARG A 1134 91.28 33.96 -55.35
CA ARG A 1134 92.07 34.70 -56.36
C ARG A 1134 92.31 36.17 -55.99
N ARG A 1135 91.60 36.68 -54.99
CA ARG A 1135 91.51 38.11 -54.65
C ARG A 1135 92.04 38.44 -53.26
N LEU A 1136 92.04 37.47 -52.38
CA LEU A 1136 92.48 37.60 -51.01
C LEU A 1136 93.44 36.45 -50.71
N LEU A 1137 94.68 36.78 -50.39
CA LEU A 1137 95.62 35.84 -49.82
C LEU A 1137 95.53 35.91 -48.30
N PHE A 1138 95.54 34.78 -47.64
CA PHE A 1138 95.54 34.69 -46.17
C PHE A 1138 96.60 33.69 -45.72
N ASN A 1139 97.16 33.93 -44.54
CA ASN A 1139 98.21 33.12 -43.99
C ASN A 1139 97.63 31.94 -43.19
N GLY A 1140 97.92 30.72 -43.64
CA GLY A 1140 97.50 29.48 -42.98
C GLY A 1140 96.13 28.96 -43.43
N MET A 1141 95.47 28.21 -42.54
CA MET A 1141 94.13 27.65 -42.79
C MET A 1141 93.07 28.56 -42.18
N LEU A 1142 91.99 28.85 -42.91
CA LEU A 1142 90.85 29.62 -42.39
C LEU A 1142 90.05 28.87 -41.32
N GLN A 1143 90.16 27.54 -41.31
CA GLN A 1143 89.55 26.65 -40.33
C GLN A 1143 90.64 26.12 -39.39
N GLN A 1144 90.55 26.45 -38.10
CA GLN A 1144 91.55 26.07 -37.09
C GLN A 1144 90.88 25.63 -35.79
N PRO A 1145 91.31 24.52 -35.16
CA PRO A 1145 90.82 24.16 -33.83
C PRO A 1145 91.28 25.19 -32.79
N LEU A 1146 90.46 25.42 -31.77
CA LEU A 1146 90.88 26.16 -30.59
C LEU A 1146 92.09 25.47 -29.95
N LYS A 1147 93.21 26.18 -29.84
CA LYS A 1147 94.48 25.64 -29.30
C LYS A 1147 94.36 25.15 -27.85
N LYS A 1148 93.46 25.77 -27.08
CA LYS A 1148 93.12 25.38 -25.72
C LYS A 1148 91.59 25.42 -25.56
N PRO A 1149 91.01 24.55 -24.73
CA PRO A 1149 89.61 24.71 -24.31
C PRO A 1149 89.43 26.08 -23.67
N LEU A 1150 88.38 26.80 -24.05
CA LEU A 1150 88.10 28.17 -23.58
C LEU A 1150 87.22 28.12 -22.32
N PRO A 1151 87.74 28.43 -21.13
CA PRO A 1151 86.97 28.44 -19.89
C PRO A 1151 85.89 29.53 -19.86
N PRO A 1152 84.90 29.43 -18.95
CA PRO A 1152 83.92 30.49 -18.71
C PRO A 1152 84.58 31.85 -18.44
N LYS A 1153 84.04 32.91 -19.04
CA LYS A 1153 84.47 34.31 -18.94
C LYS A 1153 85.89 34.62 -19.43
N GLU A 1154 86.58 33.67 -20.06
CA GLU A 1154 87.88 33.91 -20.71
C GLU A 1154 87.72 34.25 -22.21
N SER A 1155 88.73 34.94 -22.75
CA SER A 1155 88.82 35.28 -24.18
C SER A 1155 90.00 34.60 -24.87
N TYR A 1156 89.83 34.23 -26.13
CA TYR A 1156 90.86 33.72 -27.02
C TYR A 1156 90.98 34.61 -28.25
N THR A 1157 92.19 35.08 -28.56
CA THR A 1157 92.45 35.90 -29.75
C THR A 1157 93.20 35.09 -30.80
N LEU A 1158 92.70 35.08 -32.03
CA LEU A 1158 93.33 34.51 -33.21
C LEU A 1158 93.68 35.64 -34.18
N GLN A 1159 94.94 35.70 -34.61
CA GLN A 1159 95.41 36.67 -35.59
C GLN A 1159 95.67 35.96 -36.93
N ILE A 1160 95.14 36.53 -38.02
CA ILE A 1160 95.32 36.00 -39.37
C ILE A 1160 95.88 37.10 -40.26
N GLY A 1161 97.11 36.91 -40.75
CA GLY A 1161 97.66 37.79 -41.78
C GLY A 1161 96.92 37.60 -43.11
N ALA A 1162 96.54 38.69 -43.75
CA ALA A 1162 95.87 38.69 -45.04
C ALA A 1162 96.40 39.81 -45.95
N VAL A 1163 96.30 39.62 -47.27
CA VAL A 1163 96.64 40.60 -48.30
C VAL A 1163 95.51 40.62 -49.31
N VAL A 1164 94.93 41.80 -49.53
CA VAL A 1164 93.89 41.99 -50.54
C VAL A 1164 94.55 42.36 -51.87
N LEU A 1165 94.35 41.55 -52.91
CA LEU A 1165 95.00 41.69 -54.22
C LEU A 1165 94.19 42.54 -55.21
N GLU A 1166 92.87 42.58 -55.08
CA GLU A 1166 91.97 43.31 -55.97
C GLU A 1166 91.14 44.36 -55.22
N ARG A 1167 90.86 45.49 -55.88
CA ARG A 1167 89.97 46.52 -55.36
C ARG A 1167 88.55 45.98 -55.23
N GLY A 1168 87.86 46.33 -54.13
CA GLY A 1168 86.50 45.88 -53.90
C GLY A 1168 86.07 45.93 -52.44
N GLU A 1169 84.85 45.48 -52.19
CA GLU A 1169 84.30 45.32 -50.84
C GLU A 1169 84.34 43.85 -50.44
N TYR A 1170 84.85 43.62 -49.23
CA TYR A 1170 85.01 42.31 -48.64
C TYR A 1170 84.30 42.30 -47.29
N GLU A 1171 83.64 41.20 -46.97
CA GLU A 1171 83.11 40.93 -45.64
C GLU A 1171 83.85 39.74 -45.05
N TRP A 1172 84.20 39.81 -43.78
CA TRP A 1172 84.91 38.77 -43.08
C TRP A 1172 84.06 38.33 -41.90
N GLY A 1173 83.39 37.20 -42.06
CA GLY A 1173 82.62 36.55 -41.01
C GLY A 1173 83.48 35.54 -40.26
N VAL A 1174 83.13 35.29 -39.00
CA VAL A 1174 83.73 34.22 -38.21
C VAL A 1174 82.63 33.36 -37.61
N LEU A 1175 82.82 32.05 -37.70
CA LEU A 1175 82.04 31.04 -37.03
C LEU A 1175 82.91 30.30 -36.01
N LEU A 1176 82.34 29.90 -34.89
CA LEU A 1176 82.93 28.91 -33.99
C LEU A 1176 81.99 27.70 -33.95
N ASP A 1177 82.45 26.59 -34.51
CA ASP A 1177 81.76 25.30 -34.43
C ASP A 1177 82.19 24.60 -33.14
N GLU A 1178 81.27 24.41 -32.20
CA GLU A 1178 81.57 23.66 -30.98
C GLU A 1178 81.83 22.18 -31.28
N GLN A 1179 82.78 21.58 -30.57
CA GLN A 1179 83.09 20.16 -30.66
C GLN A 1179 82.08 19.36 -29.83
N ASP A 1180 81.58 18.25 -30.38
CA ASP A 1180 80.60 17.36 -29.74
C ASP A 1180 79.20 17.99 -29.49
N SER A 1181 78.90 19.14 -30.11
CA SER A 1181 77.57 19.75 -30.15
C SER A 1181 77.25 20.30 -31.55
N ASP A 1182 75.97 20.32 -31.96
CA ASP A 1182 75.55 20.93 -33.23
C ASP A 1182 75.47 22.48 -33.15
N ILE A 1183 76.20 23.10 -32.22
CA ILE A 1183 76.11 24.52 -31.92
C ILE A 1183 77.16 25.29 -32.71
N GLN A 1184 76.69 26.24 -33.53
CA GLN A 1184 77.53 27.18 -34.26
C GLN A 1184 77.32 28.58 -33.70
N HIS A 1185 78.39 29.24 -33.28
CA HIS A 1185 78.36 30.65 -32.89
C HIS A 1185 78.84 31.51 -34.05
N VAL A 1186 78.02 32.47 -34.46
CA VAL A 1186 78.32 33.35 -35.60
C VAL A 1186 78.63 34.75 -35.09
N SER A 1187 79.68 35.37 -35.63
CA SER A 1187 79.95 36.80 -35.40
C SER A 1187 78.75 37.64 -35.83
N ARG A 1188 78.12 38.35 -34.88
CA ARG A 1188 76.96 39.22 -35.17
C ARG A 1188 77.32 40.42 -36.05
N THR A 1189 78.55 40.90 -35.95
CA THR A 1189 79.10 41.99 -36.74
C THR A 1189 80.25 41.43 -37.60
N PRO A 1190 80.03 41.21 -38.91
CA PRO A 1190 81.14 40.86 -39.79
C PRO A 1190 82.04 42.08 -39.94
N LEU A 1191 83.33 41.82 -40.06
CA LEU A 1191 84.30 42.85 -40.40
C LEU A 1191 84.13 43.22 -41.87
N ARG A 1192 83.94 44.49 -42.19
CA ARG A 1192 83.83 44.95 -43.57
C ARG A 1192 85.10 45.68 -43.98
N ILE A 1193 85.74 45.22 -45.04
CA ILE A 1193 86.95 45.81 -45.60
C ILE A 1193 86.60 46.41 -46.97
N ARG A 1194 87.08 47.63 -47.23
CA ARG A 1194 87.04 48.22 -48.58
C ARG A 1194 88.48 48.42 -49.04
N ALA A 1195 88.86 47.66 -50.07
CA ALA A 1195 90.20 47.69 -50.64
C ALA A 1195 90.30 48.74 -51.76
N LEU A 1196 91.20 49.71 -51.57
CA LEU A 1196 91.46 50.85 -52.46
C LEU A 1196 92.56 50.61 -53.49
#